data_AF-A0A8S1SDY6-F1
#
_entry.id   AF-A0A8S1SDY6-F1
#
_cell.length_a   1.000
_cell.length_b   1.000
_cell.length_c   1.000
_cell.angle_alpha   90.00
_cell.angle_beta   90.00
_cell.angle_gamma   90.00
#
_symmetry.space_group_name_H-M   'P 1'
#
loop_
_entity.id
_entity.type
_entity.pdbx_description
1 polymer ?
#
loop_
_entity_poly.entity_id
_entity_poly.type
_entity_poly.pdbx_seq_one_letter_code
_entity_poly.pdbx_strand_id
1 'polypeptide(L)'
;MSQFASIGIDFGSQRSVIAAALKGGVKILDNEGSHRETQNVIGFTVEERFIGEQGALQQKSNFKNSVAFFNRFLGLHGEPSFRAEETKWLTVPTSINDSGKTLFEVNYLGQKTTFTPEQLTGSMLNKLKHVVVHNDINVQASNVCISVPAYYTESERKALIDACKIAEIPLERLLNETTAIAINYGLFRKADLDADKPRHVAFVDFGHSKFSAFVGSFYKEKAQVVAQVNERNLGARDIDWFLFEKFATQFEQQTGGLNVRKNLKGKLRLLESIEKARKVLSANSEAPINVEYLVEDEDFNTLIKREDFEQMIQPVLNQIQQQLEFLFSQVQNLKLQLHSVEIVGGATRIPAVQRLIEKIFKVEQVSRTLNASESISRGCAMMAAMKSPNFKVTEYKIEDCNYYPIRVGWLYGQQLSQQDQSQGLVRCFPEKQCKVLFDQNNAIPSIKSFALLKTEPIEITLFYDPVPEGFQAILQQIRVPPQNPKHQEHSTKIKILLNHNGLLQLEEIVLQEEFMEEVKVPIEKPKPAEPPKPAEQPKPAADAQQQQPQAAETQKPAQEAPQQEQPKQEEPQFEIKQKKKTIQTQINCETTSLNSLSKKDIDHLFQQECEMQNQDKLVHETHFKKNQLEAYIYAWRENVNGKYAQNVRPDLKAQILKELDVQYEWLYGDGQKTTKREYSDRYDKLVQLCGPIVTIADEFRLVPETIQQALQYTSNYEAFVTSQEQQYAHITPEERQVVANEVNIFKLWCNQVLDALSKADKTVKFTTSVQQVQAKFNEFKDKCQPVVLKPKPEPPQEDKKVEEPQPQQQPQQNEANNNNKMETE
;
A
#
# COMPACT_ATOMS: atom_id res chain seq x y z
N MET A 1 -3.87 4.18 -19.05
CA MET A 1 -2.78 3.44 -18.37
C MET A 1 -2.93 3.68 -16.89
N SER A 2 -2.78 2.64 -16.05
CA SER A 2 -2.81 2.81 -14.60
C SER A 2 -1.61 3.62 -14.10
N GLN A 3 -1.80 4.35 -13.01
CA GLN A 3 -0.83 5.29 -12.47
C GLN A 3 0.20 4.58 -11.58
N PHE A 4 1.42 5.13 -11.57
CA PHE A 4 2.47 4.75 -10.63
C PHE A 4 2.31 5.52 -9.31
N ALA A 5 2.40 4.84 -8.17
CA ALA A 5 2.29 5.45 -6.85
C ALA A 5 3.35 4.91 -5.88
N SER A 6 3.46 5.53 -4.72
CA SER A 6 4.03 4.89 -3.53
C SER A 6 2.96 4.83 -2.46
N ILE A 7 2.71 3.62 -1.94
CA ILE A 7 1.49 3.29 -1.20
C ILE A 7 1.80 3.22 0.28
N GLY A 8 0.98 3.86 1.09
CA GLY A 8 0.97 3.75 2.54
C GLY A 8 -0.32 3.10 3.03
N ILE A 9 -0.22 1.95 3.69
CA ILE A 9 -1.36 1.28 4.32
C ILE A 9 -1.25 1.50 5.83
N ASP A 10 -2.27 2.11 6.43
CA ASP A 10 -2.51 1.96 7.86
C ASP A 10 -3.37 0.72 8.10
N PHE A 11 -2.86 -0.25 8.88
CA PHE A 11 -3.46 -1.57 9.06
C PHE A 11 -3.95 -1.81 10.50
N GLY A 12 -4.88 -0.96 10.94
CA GLY A 12 -5.46 -0.98 12.28
C GLY A 12 -6.27 -2.25 12.62
N SER A 13 -6.77 -2.37 13.86
CA SER A 13 -7.49 -3.59 14.28
C SER A 13 -8.93 -3.70 13.77
N GLN A 14 -9.67 -2.60 13.71
CA GLN A 14 -11.05 -2.58 13.18
C GLN A 14 -11.12 -2.20 11.70
N ARG A 15 -10.19 -1.35 11.23
CA ARG A 15 -10.22 -0.69 9.92
C ARG A 15 -8.82 -0.49 9.37
N SER A 16 -8.73 -0.42 8.05
CA SER A 16 -7.53 0.01 7.32
C SER A 16 -7.79 1.28 6.51
N VAL A 17 -6.76 2.11 6.32
CA VAL A 17 -6.78 3.33 5.51
C VAL A 17 -5.62 3.31 4.53
N ILE A 18 -5.85 3.59 3.26
CA ILE A 18 -4.81 3.58 2.23
C ILE A 18 -4.55 4.98 1.70
N ALA A 19 -3.28 5.36 1.62
CA ALA A 19 -2.82 6.58 1.01
C ALA A 19 -1.89 6.27 -0.18
N ALA A 20 -1.89 7.14 -1.19
CA ALA A 20 -1.01 7.07 -2.35
C ALA A 20 -0.29 8.40 -2.53
N ALA A 21 1.04 8.36 -2.50
CA ALA A 21 1.88 9.44 -3.00
C ALA A 21 1.89 9.37 -4.54
N LEU A 22 1.50 10.48 -5.17
CA LEU A 22 1.34 10.67 -6.60
C LEU A 22 2.03 11.98 -7.02
N LYS A 23 2.14 12.23 -8.33
CA LYS A 23 2.59 13.54 -8.83
C LYS A 23 1.60 14.62 -8.36
N GLY A 24 2.06 15.50 -7.48
CA GLY A 24 1.26 16.60 -6.90
C GLY A 24 0.87 16.44 -5.42
N GLY A 25 1.09 15.28 -4.79
CA GLY A 25 0.86 15.13 -3.34
C GLY A 25 0.41 13.74 -2.89
N VAL A 26 -0.25 13.67 -1.73
CA VAL A 26 -0.78 12.41 -1.15
C VAL A 26 -2.31 12.41 -1.18
N LYS A 27 -2.88 11.51 -1.99
CA LYS A 27 -4.33 11.18 -2.01
C LYS A 27 -4.60 10.10 -0.93
N ILE A 28 -5.78 10.15 -0.29
CA ILE A 28 -6.35 8.99 0.41
C ILE A 28 -7.27 8.24 -0.57
N LEU A 29 -7.12 6.93 -0.65
CA LEU A 29 -7.86 6.10 -1.59
C LEU A 29 -9.21 5.71 -0.97
N ASP A 30 -10.26 5.87 -1.77
CA ASP A 30 -11.62 5.51 -1.41
C ASP A 30 -11.89 4.07 -1.90
N ASN A 31 -12.56 3.24 -1.11
CA ASN A 31 -12.95 1.88 -1.52
C ASN A 31 -14.17 1.88 -2.45
N GLU A 32 -14.63 0.70 -2.86
CA GLU A 32 -15.72 0.57 -3.86
C GLU A 32 -17.09 1.06 -3.31
N GLY A 33 -17.20 1.31 -2.01
CA GLY A 33 -18.32 2.00 -1.36
C GLY A 33 -18.12 3.52 -1.20
N SER A 34 -17.08 4.10 -1.81
CA SER A 34 -16.63 5.49 -1.62
C SER A 34 -16.24 5.85 -0.17
N HIS A 35 -15.85 4.88 0.66
CA HIS A 35 -15.34 5.11 2.01
C HIS A 35 -13.81 5.13 2.05
N ARG A 36 -13.22 6.09 2.79
CA ARG A 36 -11.76 6.18 3.03
C ARG A 36 -11.20 5.17 4.04
N GLU A 37 -12.08 4.58 4.83
CA GLU A 37 -11.77 3.54 5.80
C GLU A 37 -12.44 2.24 5.32
N THR A 38 -11.73 1.10 5.38
CA THR A 38 -12.27 -0.23 5.02
C THR A 38 -12.25 -1.13 6.25
N GLN A 39 -13.36 -1.79 6.60
CA GLN A 39 -13.43 -2.67 7.77
C GLN A 39 -12.52 -3.90 7.62
N ASN A 40 -11.83 -4.29 8.70
CA ASN A 40 -10.98 -5.49 8.72
C ASN A 40 -11.80 -6.71 9.16
N VAL A 41 -12.73 -7.12 8.29
CA VAL A 41 -13.66 -8.25 8.49
C VAL A 41 -13.69 -9.15 7.24
N ILE A 42 -13.67 -10.46 7.47
CA ILE A 42 -13.84 -11.50 6.43
C ILE A 42 -15.01 -12.40 6.84
N GLY A 43 -16.06 -12.45 6.02
CA GLY A 43 -17.21 -13.32 6.21
C GLY A 43 -17.28 -14.43 5.16
N PHE A 44 -17.26 -15.68 5.59
CA PHE A 44 -17.27 -16.87 4.73
C PHE A 44 -18.70 -17.39 4.52
N THR A 45 -19.01 -17.89 3.32
CA THR A 45 -20.33 -18.47 3.00
C THR A 45 -20.20 -19.83 2.30
N VAL A 46 -21.33 -20.40 1.87
CA VAL A 46 -21.38 -21.63 1.09
C VAL A 46 -20.98 -21.44 -0.39
N GLU A 47 -20.78 -20.20 -0.85
CA GLU A 47 -20.49 -19.88 -2.25
C GLU A 47 -19.22 -19.03 -2.41
N GLU A 48 -19.07 -17.96 -1.63
CA GLU A 48 -17.96 -16.99 -1.72
C GLU A 48 -17.53 -16.40 -0.36
N ARG A 49 -16.45 -15.60 -0.35
CA ARG A 49 -15.99 -14.79 0.79
C ARG A 49 -16.34 -13.32 0.56
N PHE A 50 -16.92 -12.68 1.58
CA PHE A 50 -17.12 -11.23 1.60
C PHE A 50 -16.06 -10.57 2.49
N ILE A 51 -15.19 -9.76 1.89
CA ILE A 51 -14.05 -9.11 2.56
C ILE A 51 -14.23 -7.59 2.55
N GLY A 52 -13.89 -6.93 3.66
CA GLY A 52 -14.01 -5.48 3.80
C GLY A 52 -15.41 -5.05 4.25
N GLU A 53 -15.92 -3.95 3.69
CA GLU A 53 -17.26 -3.43 3.98
C GLU A 53 -18.36 -4.49 3.79
N GLN A 54 -18.27 -5.33 2.76
CA GLN A 54 -19.22 -6.42 2.51
C GLN A 54 -19.21 -7.48 3.63
N GLY A 55 -18.02 -7.82 4.15
CA GLY A 55 -17.87 -8.72 5.30
C GLY A 55 -18.50 -8.14 6.56
N ALA A 56 -18.34 -6.83 6.78
CA ALA A 56 -18.95 -6.12 7.91
C ALA A 56 -20.48 -6.00 7.80
N LEU A 57 -21.03 -5.73 6.60
CA LEU A 57 -22.47 -5.67 6.36
C LEU A 57 -23.19 -6.97 6.78
N GLN A 58 -22.63 -8.13 6.43
CA GLN A 58 -23.18 -9.42 6.84
C GLN A 58 -22.74 -9.91 8.23
N GLN A 59 -21.86 -9.22 8.95
CA GLN A 59 -21.27 -9.74 10.21
C GLN A 59 -22.33 -10.12 11.27
N LYS A 60 -23.49 -9.44 11.28
CA LYS A 60 -24.58 -9.66 12.24
C LYS A 60 -25.54 -10.79 11.86
N SER A 61 -25.66 -11.11 10.56
CA SER A 61 -26.43 -12.26 10.07
C SER A 61 -25.57 -13.52 10.01
N ASN A 62 -24.30 -13.38 9.60
CA ASN A 62 -23.34 -14.45 9.38
C ASN A 62 -22.26 -14.53 10.51
N PHE A 63 -22.63 -14.18 11.75
CA PHE A 63 -21.68 -14.02 12.87
C PHE A 63 -20.84 -15.26 13.19
N LYS A 64 -21.36 -16.47 12.89
CA LYS A 64 -20.66 -17.75 13.10
C LYS A 64 -19.55 -18.02 12.08
N ASN A 65 -19.50 -17.29 10.97
CA ASN A 65 -18.49 -17.44 9.91
C ASN A 65 -17.84 -16.09 9.55
N SER A 66 -17.96 -15.07 10.41
CA SER A 66 -17.40 -13.72 10.19
C SER A 66 -16.28 -13.44 11.16
N VAL A 67 -15.04 -13.44 10.65
CA VAL A 67 -13.83 -13.18 11.44
C VAL A 67 -13.48 -11.70 11.38
N ALA A 68 -13.29 -11.10 12.55
CA ALA A 68 -12.76 -9.74 12.74
C ALA A 68 -11.55 -9.82 13.66
N PHE A 69 -10.73 -8.75 13.71
CA PHE A 69 -9.58 -8.63 14.61
C PHE A 69 -8.50 -9.72 14.46
N PHE A 70 -8.48 -10.47 13.36
CA PHE A 70 -7.52 -11.56 13.11
C PHE A 70 -6.06 -11.09 13.16
N ASN A 71 -5.78 -9.82 12.83
CA ASN A 71 -4.46 -9.22 12.96
C ASN A 71 -3.98 -9.01 14.41
N ARG A 72 -4.85 -9.15 15.42
CA ARG A 72 -4.47 -9.21 16.84
C ARG A 72 -3.81 -10.53 17.25
N PHE A 73 -3.93 -11.57 16.41
CA PHE A 73 -3.41 -12.91 16.66
C PHE A 73 -2.16 -13.23 15.82
N LEU A 74 -1.68 -12.30 14.99
CA LEU A 74 -0.41 -12.45 14.25
C LEU A 74 0.74 -12.70 15.23
N GLY A 75 1.62 -13.66 14.90
CA GLY A 75 2.81 -13.96 15.71
C GLY A 75 2.55 -14.44 17.15
N LEU A 76 1.29 -14.74 17.53
CA LEU A 76 0.89 -15.19 18.86
C LEU A 76 1.01 -16.72 18.99
N HIS A 77 1.77 -17.18 20.00
CA HIS A 77 2.02 -18.61 20.24
C HIS A 77 1.71 -19.01 21.69
N GLY A 78 0.86 -20.02 21.86
CA GLY A 78 0.77 -20.84 23.07
C GLY A 78 0.07 -20.25 24.31
N GLU A 79 0.28 -18.98 24.65
CA GLU A 79 -0.12 -18.43 25.95
C GLU A 79 -1.68 -18.34 26.12
N PRO A 80 -2.27 -18.87 27.22
CA PRO A 80 -3.74 -18.90 27.37
C PRO A 80 -4.43 -17.59 27.76
N SER A 81 -3.82 -16.75 28.60
CA SER A 81 -4.49 -15.59 29.23
C SER A 81 -4.64 -14.41 28.28
N PHE A 82 -3.57 -14.02 27.58
CA PHE A 82 -3.60 -13.06 26.49
C PHE A 82 -4.49 -13.54 25.34
N ARG A 83 -4.46 -14.84 25.00
CA ARG A 83 -5.38 -15.42 24.02
C ARG A 83 -6.84 -15.26 24.45
N ALA A 84 -7.18 -15.53 25.71
CA ALA A 84 -8.56 -15.36 26.21
C ALA A 84 -9.04 -13.91 26.11
N GLU A 85 -8.17 -12.96 26.41
CA GLU A 85 -8.42 -11.52 26.32
C GLU A 85 -8.67 -11.03 24.89
N GLU A 86 -8.04 -11.64 23.87
CA GLU A 86 -8.38 -11.37 22.46
C GLU A 86 -9.58 -12.21 21.94
N THR A 87 -9.74 -13.46 22.39
CA THR A 87 -10.83 -14.35 21.93
C THR A 87 -12.22 -13.86 22.37
N LYS A 88 -12.34 -13.11 23.48
CA LYS A 88 -13.65 -12.55 23.94
C LYS A 88 -14.34 -11.65 22.89
N TRP A 89 -13.57 -11.02 22.00
CA TRP A 89 -14.06 -10.16 20.93
C TRP A 89 -14.63 -10.93 19.73
N LEU A 90 -14.31 -12.21 19.61
CA LEU A 90 -14.72 -13.05 18.48
C LEU A 90 -16.17 -13.53 18.58
N THR A 91 -16.68 -14.01 17.45
CA THR A 91 -17.95 -14.75 17.33
C THR A 91 -17.80 -16.09 16.59
N VAL A 92 -16.62 -16.37 16.05
CA VAL A 92 -16.20 -17.67 15.50
C VAL A 92 -15.49 -18.49 16.59
N PRO A 93 -15.57 -19.84 16.58
CA PRO A 93 -14.73 -20.67 17.43
C PRO A 93 -13.25 -20.55 17.06
N THR A 94 -12.38 -20.84 18.02
CA THR A 94 -10.92 -20.90 17.80
C THR A 94 -10.29 -22.13 18.42
N SER A 95 -9.43 -22.79 17.67
CA SER A 95 -8.59 -23.91 18.10
C SER A 95 -7.09 -23.52 18.03
N ILE A 96 -6.20 -24.47 18.30
CA ILE A 96 -4.74 -24.27 18.32
C ILE A 96 -4.12 -25.38 17.47
N ASN A 97 -3.12 -25.06 16.64
CA ASN A 97 -2.36 -26.06 15.88
C ASN A 97 -1.13 -26.58 16.65
N ASP A 98 -0.46 -27.60 16.11
CA ASP A 98 0.72 -28.24 16.72
C ASP A 98 1.91 -27.27 16.94
N SER A 99 1.92 -26.11 16.26
CA SER A 99 2.90 -25.02 16.42
C SER A 99 2.47 -23.96 17.45
N GLY A 100 1.38 -24.19 18.19
CA GLY A 100 0.85 -23.28 19.19
C GLY A 100 0.13 -22.04 18.64
N LYS A 101 0.00 -21.91 17.31
CA LYS A 101 -0.71 -20.80 16.64
C LYS A 101 -2.22 -20.99 16.76
N THR A 102 -2.94 -19.88 16.84
CA THR A 102 -4.42 -19.88 16.87
C THR A 102 -4.97 -20.21 15.48
N LEU A 103 -6.06 -20.98 15.42
CA LEU A 103 -6.85 -21.22 14.21
C LEU A 103 -8.25 -20.64 14.39
N PHE A 104 -8.80 -20.01 13.35
CA PHE A 104 -10.19 -19.56 13.30
C PHE A 104 -11.04 -20.59 12.57
N GLU A 105 -12.14 -21.04 13.16
CA GLU A 105 -13.04 -22.05 12.59
C GLU A 105 -14.26 -21.41 11.91
N VAL A 106 -14.48 -21.72 10.64
CA VAL A 106 -15.62 -21.21 9.86
C VAL A 106 -16.23 -22.32 9.00
N ASN A 107 -17.45 -22.09 8.52
CA ASN A 107 -18.05 -22.91 7.47
C ASN A 107 -17.89 -22.17 6.13
N TYR A 108 -17.13 -22.75 5.21
CA TYR A 108 -16.81 -22.19 3.90
C TYR A 108 -17.04 -23.25 2.81
N LEU A 109 -17.68 -22.88 1.70
CA LEU A 109 -18.07 -23.78 0.62
C LEU A 109 -18.84 -25.04 1.10
N GLY A 110 -19.64 -24.88 2.16
CA GLY A 110 -20.41 -25.95 2.80
C GLY A 110 -19.60 -26.89 3.71
N GLN A 111 -18.30 -26.67 3.87
CA GLN A 111 -17.39 -27.50 4.67
C GLN A 111 -16.87 -26.72 5.88
N LYS A 112 -16.38 -27.42 6.91
CA LYS A 112 -15.63 -26.78 8.00
C LYS A 112 -14.20 -26.52 7.55
N THR A 113 -13.72 -25.30 7.75
CA THR A 113 -12.36 -24.86 7.37
C THR A 113 -11.72 -24.10 8.50
N THR A 114 -10.41 -24.28 8.68
CA THR A 114 -9.58 -23.54 9.62
C THR A 114 -8.64 -22.58 8.89
N PHE A 115 -8.49 -21.37 9.42
CA PHE A 115 -7.56 -20.37 8.89
C PHE A 115 -6.62 -19.84 9.98
N THR A 116 -5.38 -19.56 9.62
CA THR A 116 -4.37 -18.87 10.44
C THR A 116 -4.54 -17.35 10.39
N PRO A 117 -4.02 -16.61 11.39
CA PRO A 117 -3.91 -15.14 11.34
C PRO A 117 -3.23 -14.63 10.07
N GLU A 118 -2.18 -15.33 9.61
CA GLU A 118 -1.42 -15.01 8.40
C GLU A 118 -2.24 -15.19 7.12
N GLN A 119 -3.00 -16.29 6.99
CA GLN A 119 -3.93 -16.48 5.86
C GLN A 119 -4.97 -15.36 5.79
N LEU A 120 -5.69 -15.10 6.89
CA LEU A 120 -6.72 -14.06 6.93
C LEU A 120 -6.15 -12.67 6.68
N THR A 121 -4.95 -12.39 7.20
CA THR A 121 -4.24 -11.14 6.91
C THR A 121 -3.88 -11.05 5.43
N GLY A 122 -3.43 -12.15 4.79
CA GLY A 122 -3.19 -12.22 3.35
C GLY A 122 -4.45 -11.95 2.51
N SER A 123 -5.59 -12.56 2.85
CA SER A 123 -6.88 -12.31 2.19
C SER A 123 -7.33 -10.85 2.34
N MET A 124 -7.16 -10.24 3.52
CA MET A 124 -7.48 -8.83 3.75
C MET A 124 -6.53 -7.90 2.97
N LEU A 125 -5.23 -8.20 2.96
CA LEU A 125 -4.22 -7.46 2.20
C LEU A 125 -4.50 -7.52 0.68
N ASN A 126 -4.98 -8.65 0.16
CA ASN A 126 -5.47 -8.74 -1.22
C ASN A 126 -6.71 -7.86 -1.46
N LYS A 127 -7.66 -7.78 -0.52
CA LYS A 127 -8.77 -6.81 -0.63
C LYS A 127 -8.28 -5.35 -0.65
N LEU A 128 -7.25 -5.01 0.13
CA LEU A 128 -6.65 -3.66 0.10
C LEU A 128 -5.89 -3.40 -1.23
N LYS A 129 -5.22 -4.42 -1.80
CA LYS A 129 -4.63 -4.41 -3.15
C LYS A 129 -5.72 -4.15 -4.23
N HIS A 130 -6.92 -4.71 -4.09
CA HIS A 130 -8.07 -4.38 -4.96
C HIS A 130 -8.55 -2.93 -4.80
N VAL A 131 -8.62 -2.38 -3.59
CA VAL A 131 -8.98 -0.96 -3.36
C VAL A 131 -7.98 -0.01 -4.03
N VAL A 132 -6.69 -0.34 -4.07
CA VAL A 132 -5.69 0.44 -4.82
C VAL A 132 -5.94 0.36 -6.32
N VAL A 133 -6.21 -0.83 -6.86
CA VAL A 133 -6.53 -1.01 -8.30
C VAL A 133 -7.82 -0.30 -8.71
N HIS A 134 -8.82 -0.23 -7.82
CA HIS A 134 -10.05 0.55 -8.01
C HIS A 134 -9.79 2.06 -8.14
N ASN A 135 -8.65 2.56 -7.64
CA ASN A 135 -8.20 3.95 -7.77
C ASN A 135 -7.24 4.16 -8.98
N ASP A 136 -7.31 3.29 -9.99
CA ASP A 136 -6.46 3.29 -11.20
C ASP A 136 -4.95 3.15 -10.95
N ILE A 137 -4.51 2.67 -9.78
CA ILE A 137 -3.08 2.57 -9.41
C ILE A 137 -2.55 1.15 -9.59
N ASN A 138 -1.35 1.02 -10.19
CA ASN A 138 -0.68 -0.26 -10.36
C ASN A 138 0.13 -0.66 -9.10
N VAL A 139 -0.44 -1.54 -8.26
CA VAL A 139 0.22 -2.06 -7.06
C VAL A 139 1.55 -2.75 -7.36
N GLN A 140 1.63 -3.56 -8.42
CA GLN A 140 2.84 -4.35 -8.72
C GLN A 140 4.03 -3.51 -9.21
N ALA A 141 3.80 -2.24 -9.58
CA ALA A 141 4.88 -1.28 -9.83
C ALA A 141 5.25 -0.47 -8.57
N SER A 142 4.38 -0.39 -7.58
CA SER A 142 4.46 0.58 -6.49
C SER A 142 5.26 0.06 -5.29
N ASN A 143 6.12 0.88 -4.68
CA ASN A 143 6.67 0.58 -3.35
C ASN A 143 5.54 0.66 -2.30
N VAL A 144 5.37 -0.37 -1.46
CA VAL A 144 4.34 -0.40 -0.40
C VAL A 144 4.98 -0.33 0.99
N CYS A 145 4.51 0.61 1.82
CA CYS A 145 4.85 0.68 3.24
C CYS A 145 3.60 0.44 4.08
N ILE A 146 3.69 -0.39 5.12
CA ILE A 146 2.57 -0.75 6.00
C ILE A 146 2.87 -0.33 7.44
N SER A 147 1.87 0.21 8.12
CA SER A 147 1.97 0.57 9.54
C SER A 147 2.02 -0.65 10.45
N VAL A 148 2.74 -0.51 11.56
CA VAL A 148 2.67 -1.43 12.70
C VAL A 148 2.71 -0.65 14.02
N PRO A 149 2.02 -1.10 15.07
CA PRO A 149 2.22 -0.55 16.40
C PRO A 149 3.69 -0.64 16.79
N ALA A 150 4.24 0.38 17.46
CA ALA A 150 5.65 0.38 17.86
C ALA A 150 6.00 -0.83 18.77
N TYR A 151 5.02 -1.33 19.52
CA TYR A 151 5.10 -2.53 20.35
C TYR A 151 5.05 -3.87 19.60
N TYR A 152 4.87 -3.90 18.27
CA TYR A 152 4.89 -5.17 17.53
C TYR A 152 6.23 -5.88 17.73
N THR A 153 6.16 -7.13 18.17
CA THR A 153 7.27 -8.05 18.36
C THR A 153 7.84 -8.53 17.02
N GLU A 154 8.99 -9.20 17.06
CA GLU A 154 9.59 -9.78 15.86
C GLU A 154 8.69 -10.86 15.22
N SER A 155 7.96 -11.66 16.02
CA SER A 155 7.03 -12.67 15.48
C SER A 155 5.80 -12.03 14.82
N GLU A 156 5.26 -10.94 15.36
CA GLU A 156 4.18 -10.17 14.71
C GLU A 156 4.66 -9.55 13.38
N ARG A 157 5.87 -8.95 13.38
CA ARG A 157 6.47 -8.36 12.17
C ARG A 157 6.74 -9.42 11.10
N LYS A 158 7.28 -10.58 11.48
CA LYS A 158 7.47 -11.75 10.61
C LYS A 158 6.14 -12.25 10.04
N ALA A 159 5.12 -12.45 10.88
CA ALA A 159 3.81 -12.92 10.47
C ALA A 159 3.10 -11.96 9.49
N LEU A 160 3.22 -10.64 9.70
CA LEU A 160 2.70 -9.63 8.76
C LEU A 160 3.49 -9.61 7.43
N ILE A 161 4.81 -9.78 7.47
CA ILE A 161 5.65 -9.92 6.28
C ILE A 161 5.28 -11.18 5.49
N ASP A 162 5.01 -12.30 6.17
CA ASP A 162 4.59 -13.55 5.53
C ASP A 162 3.18 -13.41 4.92
N ALA A 163 2.25 -12.72 5.59
CA ALA A 163 0.95 -12.35 5.02
C ALA A 163 1.08 -11.43 3.79
N CYS A 164 2.06 -10.51 3.75
CA CYS A 164 2.35 -9.70 2.56
C CYS A 164 2.83 -10.55 1.38
N LYS A 165 3.58 -11.64 1.62
CA LYS A 165 3.98 -12.59 0.57
C LYS A 165 2.78 -13.38 0.04
N ILE A 166 1.89 -13.84 0.91
CA ILE A 166 0.62 -14.51 0.55
C ILE A 166 -0.27 -13.57 -0.31
N ALA A 167 -0.16 -12.25 -0.12
CA ALA A 167 -0.87 -11.25 -0.91
C ALA A 167 -0.09 -10.71 -2.14
N GLU A 168 1.11 -11.21 -2.43
CA GLU A 168 2.07 -10.60 -3.38
C GLU A 168 2.16 -9.07 -3.27
N ILE A 169 2.25 -8.54 -2.04
CA ILE A 169 2.48 -7.12 -1.82
C ILE A 169 3.99 -6.85 -1.92
N PRO A 170 4.45 -5.93 -2.79
CA PRO A 170 5.83 -5.47 -2.83
C PRO A 170 6.14 -4.56 -1.63
N LEU A 171 6.27 -5.19 -0.46
CA LEU A 171 6.53 -4.54 0.82
C LEU A 171 7.96 -4.01 0.87
N GLU A 172 8.09 -2.69 0.78
CA GLU A 172 9.32 -1.93 1.01
C GLU A 172 9.70 -1.95 2.49
N ARG A 173 8.73 -1.62 3.36
CA ARG A 173 8.99 -1.39 4.79
C ARG A 173 7.77 -1.59 5.69
N LEU A 174 7.96 -2.24 6.83
CA LEU A 174 7.11 -2.08 8.02
C LEU A 174 7.56 -0.84 8.79
N LEU A 175 6.63 0.07 9.07
CA LEU A 175 6.91 1.36 9.70
C LEU A 175 6.13 1.50 11.00
N ASN A 176 6.81 1.89 12.08
CA ASN A 176 6.14 2.17 13.34
C ASN A 176 5.14 3.34 13.16
N GLU A 177 3.90 3.18 13.61
CA GLU A 177 2.84 4.19 13.51
C GLU A 177 3.26 5.56 14.11
N THR A 178 3.99 5.54 15.22
CA THR A 178 4.56 6.72 15.87
C THR A 178 5.48 7.49 14.90
N THR A 179 6.36 6.76 14.22
CA THR A 179 7.26 7.30 13.19
C THR A 179 6.49 7.74 11.93
N ALA A 180 5.40 7.06 11.55
CA ALA A 180 4.52 7.49 10.45
C ALA A 180 3.83 8.84 10.77
N ILE A 181 3.30 9.00 11.98
CA ILE A 181 2.74 10.27 12.48
C ILE A 181 3.82 11.37 12.49
N ALA A 182 5.04 11.05 12.92
CA ALA A 182 6.16 11.99 12.91
C ALA A 182 6.56 12.43 11.47
N ILE A 183 6.56 11.52 10.50
CA ILE A 183 6.79 11.84 9.08
C ILE A 183 5.72 12.81 8.57
N ASN A 184 4.45 12.51 8.83
CA ASN A 184 3.31 13.32 8.40
C ASN A 184 3.29 14.70 9.08
N TYR A 185 3.70 14.82 10.35
CA TYR A 185 3.87 16.11 11.01
C TYR A 185 5.05 16.91 10.44
N GLY A 186 6.23 16.28 10.35
CA GLY A 186 7.48 16.95 10.02
C GLY A 186 7.53 17.49 8.59
N LEU A 187 7.16 16.68 7.60
CA LEU A 187 7.24 17.06 6.19
C LEU A 187 6.33 18.24 5.84
N PHE A 188 5.06 18.17 6.24
CA PHE A 188 4.06 19.20 5.94
C PHE A 188 4.28 20.49 6.74
N ARG A 189 5.19 20.49 7.72
CA ARG A 189 5.62 21.67 8.51
C ARG A 189 7.07 22.07 8.30
N LYS A 190 7.75 21.52 7.27
CA LYS A 190 9.17 21.76 6.99
C LYS A 190 9.55 23.25 6.84
N ALA A 191 8.62 24.10 6.40
CA ALA A 191 8.83 25.55 6.34
C ALA A 191 8.85 26.22 7.73
N ASP A 192 8.13 25.66 8.71
CA ASP A 192 7.96 26.21 10.07
C ASP A 192 9.09 25.78 11.04
N LEU A 193 10.05 24.97 10.57
CA LEU A 193 11.04 24.28 11.41
C LEU A 193 12.44 24.87 11.27
N ASP A 194 13.12 25.04 12.41
CA ASP A 194 14.51 25.47 12.52
C ASP A 194 15.46 24.32 12.11
N ALA A 195 16.65 24.65 11.60
CA ALA A 195 17.62 23.66 11.14
C ALA A 195 18.41 23.02 12.30
N ASP A 196 18.73 23.81 13.32
CA ASP A 196 19.62 23.46 14.42
C ASP A 196 18.87 23.24 15.74
N LYS A 197 17.69 23.85 15.90
CA LYS A 197 16.86 23.77 17.12
C LYS A 197 15.68 22.82 16.93
N PRO A 198 15.54 21.77 17.76
CA PRO A 198 14.38 20.89 17.70
C PRO A 198 13.11 21.59 18.21
N ARG A 199 12.01 21.50 17.46
CA ARG A 199 10.65 21.61 18.01
C ARG A 199 10.29 20.24 18.61
N HIS A 200 10.06 20.15 19.92
CA HIS A 200 9.54 18.93 20.53
C HIS A 200 8.01 18.95 20.58
N VAL A 201 7.36 17.89 20.12
CA VAL A 201 5.90 17.75 20.11
C VAL A 201 5.54 16.39 20.70
N ALA A 202 4.63 16.37 21.66
CA ALA A 202 4.03 15.13 22.14
C ALA A 202 2.84 14.77 21.25
N PHE A 203 2.64 13.48 21.00
CA PHE A 203 1.53 12.94 20.25
C PHE A 203 0.82 11.90 21.10
N VAL A 204 -0.51 11.90 21.07
CA VAL A 204 -1.34 10.88 21.71
C VAL A 204 -2.25 10.27 20.65
N ASP A 205 -2.06 8.98 20.37
CA ASP A 205 -2.93 8.15 19.56
C ASP A 205 -3.76 7.21 20.45
N PHE A 206 -5.08 7.34 20.38
CA PHE A 206 -6.02 6.45 21.07
C PHE A 206 -6.92 5.81 20.01
N GLY A 207 -6.55 4.60 19.61
CA GLY A 207 -7.15 3.86 18.50
C GLY A 207 -8.27 2.91 18.95
N HIS A 208 -8.64 1.98 18.07
CA HIS A 208 -9.71 1.02 18.36
C HIS A 208 -9.35 0.03 19.49
N SER A 209 -8.13 -0.52 19.50
CA SER A 209 -7.73 -1.56 20.46
C SER A 209 -6.43 -1.26 21.21
N LYS A 210 -5.88 -0.05 21.08
CA LYS A 210 -4.58 0.32 21.66
C LYS A 210 -4.49 1.81 21.98
N PHE A 211 -3.51 2.13 22.81
CA PHE A 211 -3.08 3.47 23.16
C PHE A 211 -1.58 3.60 22.92
N SER A 212 -1.16 4.65 22.23
CA SER A 212 0.24 4.97 21.95
C SER A 212 0.46 6.45 22.22
N ALA A 213 1.47 6.82 23.00
CA ALA A 213 1.87 8.22 23.13
C ALA A 213 3.38 8.35 23.00
N PHE A 214 3.86 9.38 22.31
CA PHE A 214 5.29 9.57 22.06
C PHE A 214 5.67 11.04 21.94
N VAL A 215 6.97 11.32 22.02
CA VAL A 215 7.54 12.64 21.77
C VAL A 215 8.41 12.57 20.53
N GLY A 216 8.06 13.37 19.52
CA GLY A 216 8.88 13.62 18.35
C GLY A 216 9.70 14.89 18.53
N SER A 217 10.95 14.89 18.06
CA SER A 217 11.75 16.10 17.90
C SER A 217 11.95 16.39 16.41
N PHE A 218 11.62 17.61 16.00
CA PHE A 218 11.54 18.01 14.60
C PHE A 218 12.51 19.16 14.30
N TYR A 219 13.31 18.96 13.28
CA TYR A 219 14.19 19.94 12.65
C TYR A 219 13.79 20.03 11.17
N LYS A 220 14.20 21.09 10.48
CA LYS A 220 13.90 21.32 9.05
C LYS A 220 14.22 20.13 8.14
N GLU A 221 15.28 19.38 8.45
CA GLU A 221 15.76 18.25 7.65
C GLU A 221 15.65 16.89 8.38
N LYS A 222 15.02 16.83 9.56
CA LYS A 222 15.05 15.63 10.41
C LYS A 222 13.83 15.49 11.35
N ALA A 223 13.26 14.29 11.45
CA ALA A 223 12.43 13.87 12.58
C ALA A 223 13.08 12.68 13.33
N GLN A 224 12.90 12.66 14.65
CA GLN A 224 13.32 11.56 15.53
C GLN A 224 12.26 11.32 16.61
N VAL A 225 11.94 10.05 16.91
CA VAL A 225 11.16 9.68 18.11
C VAL A 225 12.12 9.54 19.28
N VAL A 226 11.89 10.25 20.39
CA VAL A 226 12.85 10.30 21.53
C VAL A 226 12.35 9.64 22.81
N ALA A 227 11.04 9.55 22.99
CA ALA A 227 10.40 8.85 24.10
C ALA A 227 9.04 8.34 23.63
N GLN A 228 8.61 7.18 24.11
CA GLN A 228 7.32 6.58 23.78
C GLN A 228 6.82 5.66 24.88
N VAL A 229 5.50 5.55 24.97
CA VAL A 229 4.74 4.61 25.81
C VAL A 229 3.66 3.98 24.96
N ASN A 230 3.40 2.69 25.16
CA ASN A 230 2.44 1.95 24.35
C ASN A 230 1.72 0.90 25.20
N GLU A 231 0.39 0.90 25.12
CA GLU A 231 -0.46 -0.11 25.74
C GLU A 231 -1.25 -0.90 24.69
N ARG A 232 -1.08 -2.21 24.75
CA ARG A 232 -1.56 -3.17 23.74
C ARG A 232 -3.06 -3.41 23.82
N ASN A 233 -3.65 -3.28 25.01
CA ASN A 233 -5.04 -3.62 25.35
C ASN A 233 -5.75 -2.45 26.05
N LEU A 234 -5.56 -1.24 25.51
CA LEU A 234 -6.12 -0.01 26.04
C LEU A 234 -6.69 0.81 24.87
N GLY A 235 -7.86 0.44 24.36
CA GLY A 235 -8.48 1.04 23.18
C GLY A 235 -9.94 1.48 23.39
N ALA A 236 -10.50 2.04 22.31
CA ALA A 236 -11.93 2.36 22.22
C ALA A 236 -12.84 1.15 22.52
N ARG A 237 -12.46 -0.06 22.06
CA ARG A 237 -13.21 -1.30 22.28
C ARG A 237 -13.34 -1.62 23.77
N ASP A 238 -12.30 -1.33 24.55
CA ASP A 238 -12.21 -1.73 25.96
C ASP A 238 -13.13 -0.85 26.81
N ILE A 239 -13.31 0.43 26.42
CA ILE A 239 -14.43 1.27 26.88
C ILE A 239 -15.79 0.65 26.51
N ASP A 240 -15.98 0.26 25.25
CA ASP A 240 -17.25 -0.32 24.79
C ASP A 240 -17.58 -1.64 25.51
N TRP A 241 -16.57 -2.39 25.96
CA TRP A 241 -16.75 -3.60 26.79
C TRP A 241 -17.11 -3.30 28.24
N PHE A 242 -16.51 -2.29 28.87
CA PHE A 242 -16.94 -1.84 30.20
C PHE A 242 -18.40 -1.39 30.21
N LEU A 243 -18.84 -0.69 29.15
CA LEU A 243 -20.25 -0.34 28.96
C LEU A 243 -21.12 -1.59 28.67
N PHE A 244 -20.66 -2.51 27.82
CA PHE A 244 -21.37 -3.76 27.54
C PHE A 244 -21.64 -4.56 28.80
N GLU A 245 -20.66 -4.71 29.70
CA GLU A 245 -20.86 -5.44 30.95
C GLU A 245 -21.89 -4.76 31.88
N LYS A 246 -21.90 -3.41 31.93
CA LYS A 246 -22.92 -2.66 32.70
C LYS A 246 -24.31 -2.86 32.11
N PHE A 247 -24.47 -2.66 30.80
CA PHE A 247 -25.77 -2.76 30.13
C PHE A 247 -26.27 -4.21 30.03
N ALA A 248 -25.38 -5.19 29.91
CA ALA A 248 -25.75 -6.62 29.98
C ALA A 248 -26.31 -6.99 31.36
N THR A 249 -25.73 -6.49 32.45
CA THR A 249 -26.31 -6.65 33.80
C THR A 249 -27.62 -5.88 33.97
N GLN A 250 -27.75 -4.68 33.40
CA GLN A 250 -29.00 -3.92 33.43
C GLN A 250 -30.13 -4.68 32.70
N PHE A 251 -29.88 -5.18 31.50
CA PHE A 251 -30.84 -5.98 30.72
C PHE A 251 -31.23 -7.28 31.44
N GLU A 252 -30.25 -7.99 32.01
CA GLU A 252 -30.47 -9.22 32.79
C GLU A 252 -31.33 -8.97 34.05
N GLN A 253 -31.23 -7.77 34.65
CA GLN A 253 -32.10 -7.33 35.74
C GLN A 253 -33.50 -6.91 35.26
N GLN A 254 -33.60 -6.17 34.15
CA GLN A 254 -34.86 -5.68 33.58
C GLN A 254 -35.77 -6.82 33.09
N THR A 255 -35.18 -7.86 32.49
CA THR A 255 -35.87 -9.03 31.92
C THR A 255 -36.07 -10.18 32.94
N GLY A 256 -35.60 -10.03 34.17
CA GLY A 256 -35.68 -11.08 35.19
C GLY A 256 -34.77 -12.30 34.96
N GLY A 257 -33.82 -12.23 34.01
CA GLY A 257 -32.79 -13.27 33.84
C GLY A 257 -32.24 -13.50 32.43
N LEU A 258 -32.66 -12.76 31.40
CA LEU A 258 -32.14 -12.97 30.04
C LEU A 258 -30.72 -12.41 29.92
N ASN A 259 -29.74 -13.30 29.68
CA ASN A 259 -28.33 -12.94 29.71
C ASN A 259 -27.73 -12.81 28.29
N VAL A 260 -27.67 -11.57 27.79
CA VAL A 260 -27.14 -11.21 26.46
C VAL A 260 -25.70 -11.70 26.22
N ARG A 261 -24.88 -11.91 27.26
CA ARG A 261 -23.50 -12.42 27.13
C ARG A 261 -23.44 -13.82 26.50
N LYS A 262 -24.49 -14.62 26.72
CA LYS A 262 -24.62 -15.97 26.13
C LYS A 262 -25.11 -15.95 24.67
N ASN A 263 -25.68 -14.83 24.21
CA ASN A 263 -26.19 -14.65 22.86
C ASN A 263 -25.19 -13.85 22.01
N LEU A 264 -24.35 -14.53 21.22
CA LEU A 264 -23.33 -13.88 20.38
C LEU A 264 -23.89 -12.82 19.40
N LYS A 265 -25.12 -13.00 18.90
CA LYS A 265 -25.78 -12.02 18.02
C LYS A 265 -26.24 -10.80 18.83
N GLY A 266 -26.79 -11.01 20.02
CA GLY A 266 -27.12 -9.96 20.98
C GLY A 266 -25.89 -9.16 21.41
N LYS A 267 -24.78 -9.84 21.76
CA LYS A 267 -23.47 -9.25 22.07
C LYS A 267 -23.02 -8.26 20.98
N LEU A 268 -23.02 -8.69 19.71
CA LEU A 268 -22.66 -7.82 18.58
C LEU A 268 -23.57 -6.60 18.44
N ARG A 269 -24.90 -6.79 18.54
CA ARG A 269 -25.87 -5.69 18.37
C ARG A 269 -25.79 -4.65 19.49
N LEU A 270 -25.58 -5.10 20.74
CA LEU A 270 -25.40 -4.20 21.87
C LEU A 270 -24.08 -3.45 21.79
N LEU A 271 -22.96 -4.11 21.46
CA LEU A 271 -21.67 -3.45 21.22
C LEU A 271 -21.73 -2.41 20.09
N GLU A 272 -22.43 -2.70 18.99
CA GLU A 272 -22.63 -1.75 17.89
C GLU A 272 -23.43 -0.49 18.34
N SER A 273 -24.46 -0.68 19.18
CA SER A 273 -25.27 0.41 19.72
C SER A 273 -24.47 1.27 20.72
N ILE A 274 -23.63 0.62 21.54
CA ILE A 274 -22.69 1.27 22.46
C ILE A 274 -21.63 2.09 21.70
N GLU A 275 -21.02 1.54 20.64
CA GLU A 275 -20.01 2.25 19.83
C GLU A 275 -20.59 3.53 19.21
N LYS A 276 -21.85 3.46 18.75
CA LYS A 276 -22.61 4.62 18.26
C LYS A 276 -22.88 5.64 19.37
N ALA A 277 -23.34 5.19 20.54
CA ALA A 277 -23.60 6.08 21.68
C ALA A 277 -22.32 6.79 22.16
N ARG A 278 -21.19 6.08 22.30
CA ARG A 278 -19.88 6.69 22.62
C ARG A 278 -19.46 7.76 21.61
N LYS A 279 -19.71 7.53 20.32
CA LYS A 279 -19.46 8.51 19.25
C LYS A 279 -20.37 9.74 19.38
N VAL A 280 -21.66 9.55 19.67
CA VAL A 280 -22.61 10.66 19.92
C VAL A 280 -22.21 11.45 21.18
N LEU A 281 -21.89 10.78 22.29
CA LEU A 281 -21.46 11.40 23.55
C LEU A 281 -20.18 12.24 23.42
N SER A 282 -19.36 12.00 22.39
CA SER A 282 -18.18 12.81 22.10
C SER A 282 -18.53 14.22 21.58
N ALA A 283 -19.77 14.44 21.11
CA ALA A 283 -20.30 15.73 20.69
C ALA A 283 -21.45 16.21 21.60
N ASN A 284 -22.43 15.34 21.87
CA ASN A 284 -23.65 15.61 22.62
C ASN A 284 -23.51 15.27 24.12
N SER A 285 -24.34 15.88 24.97
CA SER A 285 -24.40 15.62 26.43
C SER A 285 -25.04 14.28 26.81
N GLU A 286 -25.77 13.65 25.89
CA GLU A 286 -26.48 12.38 26.09
C GLU A 286 -26.64 11.63 24.77
N ALA A 287 -26.88 10.32 24.84
CA ALA A 287 -27.10 9.44 23.69
C ALA A 287 -28.05 8.28 24.05
N PRO A 288 -29.00 7.91 23.17
CA PRO A 288 -29.80 6.71 23.33
C PRO A 288 -29.01 5.45 22.95
N ILE A 289 -29.27 4.36 23.66
CA ILE A 289 -28.85 3.00 23.33
C ILE A 289 -30.13 2.17 23.22
N ASN A 290 -30.55 1.97 21.98
CA ASN A 290 -31.77 1.24 21.63
C ASN A 290 -31.37 0.01 20.80
N VAL A 291 -31.87 -1.17 21.17
CA VAL A 291 -31.70 -2.44 20.46
C VAL A 291 -32.97 -3.28 20.59
N GLU A 292 -33.79 -3.28 19.55
CA GLU A 292 -35.02 -4.06 19.44
C GLU A 292 -34.72 -5.57 19.44
N TYR A 293 -35.56 -6.43 20.04
CA TYR A 293 -35.40 -7.90 20.02
C TYR A 293 -33.98 -8.37 20.39
N LEU A 294 -33.42 -7.91 21.51
CA LEU A 294 -32.01 -8.16 21.89
C LEU A 294 -31.76 -9.63 22.24
N VAL A 295 -32.65 -10.23 23.04
CA VAL A 295 -32.71 -11.67 23.38
C VAL A 295 -34.17 -12.05 23.59
N GLU A 296 -34.63 -13.17 23.02
CA GLU A 296 -35.96 -13.75 23.28
C GLU A 296 -37.11 -12.72 23.23
N ASP A 297 -37.07 -11.92 22.16
CA ASP A 297 -38.01 -10.85 21.82
C ASP A 297 -38.13 -9.66 22.81
N GLU A 298 -37.30 -9.62 23.86
CA GLU A 298 -37.16 -8.47 24.74
C GLU A 298 -36.24 -7.38 24.15
N ASP A 299 -36.70 -6.14 24.20
CA ASP A 299 -35.96 -4.94 23.78
C ASP A 299 -34.97 -4.46 24.86
N PHE A 300 -33.89 -3.80 24.45
CA PHE A 300 -33.08 -2.97 25.36
C PHE A 300 -33.08 -1.51 24.91
N ASN A 301 -33.72 -0.64 25.69
CA ASN A 301 -33.81 0.79 25.43
C ASN A 301 -33.36 1.57 26.69
N THR A 302 -32.35 2.43 26.54
CA THR A 302 -31.86 3.28 27.64
C THR A 302 -31.22 4.57 27.13
N LEU A 303 -31.06 5.57 28.01
CA LEU A 303 -30.42 6.85 27.73
C LEU A 303 -29.22 7.00 28.66
N ILE A 304 -28.03 7.23 28.10
CA ILE A 304 -26.80 7.49 28.85
C ILE A 304 -26.38 8.95 28.68
N LYS A 305 -26.01 9.63 29.78
CA LYS A 305 -25.41 10.96 29.74
C LYS A 305 -23.90 10.88 29.68
N ARG A 306 -23.26 11.95 29.20
CA ARG A 306 -21.80 12.10 29.17
C ARG A 306 -21.18 11.99 30.55
N GLU A 307 -21.83 12.55 31.57
CA GLU A 307 -21.36 12.51 32.96
C GLU A 307 -21.33 11.06 33.50
N ASP A 308 -22.42 10.32 33.33
CA ASP A 308 -22.51 8.90 33.69
C ASP A 308 -21.48 8.06 32.92
N PHE A 309 -21.34 8.29 31.62
CA PHE A 309 -20.32 7.65 30.77
C PHE A 309 -18.90 7.93 31.24
N GLU A 310 -18.55 9.21 31.47
CA GLU A 310 -17.22 9.62 31.94
C GLU A 310 -16.93 9.05 33.34
N GLN A 311 -17.96 8.83 34.18
CA GLN A 311 -17.84 8.11 35.46
C GLN A 311 -17.64 6.59 35.27
N MET A 312 -18.34 5.95 34.34
CA MET A 312 -18.20 4.51 34.06
C MET A 312 -16.81 4.16 33.52
N ILE A 313 -16.18 5.04 32.72
CA ILE A 313 -14.86 4.78 32.10
C ILE A 313 -13.66 5.21 32.95
N GLN A 314 -13.86 5.62 34.21
CA GLN A 314 -12.76 6.03 35.10
C GLN A 314 -11.60 4.99 35.21
N PRO A 315 -11.82 3.66 35.21
CA PRO A 315 -10.73 2.69 35.18
C PRO A 315 -9.81 2.84 33.95
N VAL A 316 -10.39 3.07 32.77
CA VAL A 316 -9.66 3.29 31.51
C VAL A 316 -8.92 4.64 31.54
N LEU A 317 -9.58 5.69 32.04
CA LEU A 317 -8.96 7.01 32.19
C LEU A 317 -7.77 6.98 33.16
N ASN A 318 -7.83 6.19 34.23
CA ASN A 318 -6.71 5.99 35.16
C ASN A 318 -5.52 5.28 34.49
N GLN A 319 -5.76 4.28 33.63
CA GLN A 319 -4.69 3.64 32.85
C GLN A 319 -4.05 4.63 31.86
N ILE A 320 -4.87 5.42 31.15
CA ILE A 320 -4.37 6.50 30.25
C ILE A 320 -3.55 7.52 31.05
N GLN A 321 -4.01 7.92 32.25
CA GLN A 321 -3.29 8.85 33.11
C GLN A 321 -1.89 8.33 33.46
N GLN A 322 -1.75 7.08 33.90
CA GLN A 322 -0.47 6.47 34.27
C GLN A 322 0.54 6.48 33.10
N GLN A 323 0.08 6.15 31.89
CA GLN A 323 0.93 6.15 30.69
C GLN A 323 1.40 7.57 30.31
N LEU A 324 0.49 8.54 30.38
CA LEU A 324 0.80 9.94 30.05
C LEU A 324 1.69 10.60 31.12
N GLU A 325 1.49 10.30 32.40
CA GLU A 325 2.36 10.74 33.49
C GLU A 325 3.76 10.13 33.37
N PHE A 326 3.87 8.84 33.00
CA PHE A 326 5.17 8.22 32.73
C PHE A 326 5.87 8.88 31.53
N LEU A 327 5.18 9.11 30.40
CA LEU A 327 5.77 9.81 29.25
C LEU A 327 6.18 11.26 29.61
N PHE A 328 5.38 11.97 30.41
CA PHE A 328 5.71 13.31 30.87
C PHE A 328 6.92 13.31 31.83
N SER A 329 7.09 12.28 32.66
CA SER A 329 8.31 12.12 33.45
C SER A 329 9.56 11.98 32.56
N GLN A 330 9.46 11.29 31.41
CA GLN A 330 10.57 11.20 30.46
C GLN A 330 10.87 12.54 29.76
N VAL A 331 9.84 13.34 29.45
CA VAL A 331 10.00 14.73 28.97
C VAL A 331 10.79 15.57 29.98
N GLN A 332 10.48 15.45 31.27
CA GLN A 332 11.19 16.15 32.35
C GLN A 332 12.63 15.65 32.53
N ASN A 333 12.85 14.33 32.55
CA ASN A 333 14.17 13.71 32.67
C ASN A 333 15.12 14.12 31.53
N LEU A 334 14.60 14.11 30.29
CA LEU A 334 15.31 14.52 29.08
C LEU A 334 15.37 16.05 28.91
N LYS A 335 14.74 16.82 29.81
CA LYS A 335 14.69 18.30 29.83
C LYS A 335 14.14 18.92 28.53
N LEU A 336 13.17 18.24 27.90
CA LEU A 336 12.60 18.66 26.63
C LEU A 336 11.54 19.76 26.83
N GLN A 337 11.68 20.88 26.13
CA GLN A 337 10.64 21.91 26.08
C GLN A 337 9.60 21.54 25.02
N LEU A 338 8.41 21.08 25.44
CA LEU A 338 7.31 20.81 24.53
C LEU A 338 6.76 22.12 23.93
N HIS A 339 6.53 22.11 22.62
CA HIS A 339 5.88 23.17 21.86
C HIS A 339 4.36 23.00 21.84
N SER A 340 3.89 21.76 21.70
CA SER A 340 2.47 21.41 21.59
C SER A 340 2.23 19.93 21.87
N VAL A 341 0.97 19.56 22.07
CA VAL A 341 0.50 18.17 22.15
C VAL A 341 -0.53 17.95 21.04
N GLU A 342 -0.26 17.07 20.08
CA GLU A 342 -1.17 16.73 18.99
C GLU A 342 -1.94 15.44 19.30
N ILE A 343 -3.21 15.34 18.87
CA ILE A 343 -4.02 14.12 19.04
C ILE A 343 -4.33 13.42 17.71
N VAL A 344 -4.24 12.09 17.72
CA VAL A 344 -4.48 11.16 16.62
C VAL A 344 -5.40 10.02 17.12
N GLY A 345 -5.93 9.19 16.24
CA GLY A 345 -6.77 8.05 16.61
C GLY A 345 -8.21 8.41 16.93
N GLY A 346 -9.11 7.44 16.77
CA GLY A 346 -10.55 7.68 16.81
C GLY A 346 -11.12 8.10 18.17
N ALA A 347 -10.49 7.67 19.27
CA ALA A 347 -11.00 7.81 20.63
C ALA A 347 -10.43 9.02 21.40
N THR A 348 -9.39 9.70 20.89
CA THR A 348 -8.98 11.01 21.43
C THR A 348 -10.04 12.10 21.22
N ARG A 349 -11.12 11.82 20.48
CA ARG A 349 -12.31 12.67 20.36
C ARG A 349 -13.17 12.73 21.65
N ILE A 350 -12.95 11.83 22.62
CA ILE A 350 -13.69 11.80 23.89
C ILE A 350 -13.29 13.01 24.77
N PRO A 351 -14.23 13.85 25.23
CA PRO A 351 -13.91 15.06 26.01
C PRO A 351 -13.09 14.82 27.28
N ALA A 352 -13.39 13.81 28.09
CA ALA A 352 -12.57 13.46 29.26
C ALA A 352 -11.12 13.13 28.92
N VAL A 353 -10.86 12.46 27.78
CA VAL A 353 -9.50 12.11 27.35
C VAL A 353 -8.71 13.38 26.99
N GLN A 354 -9.34 14.34 26.32
CA GLN A 354 -8.69 15.62 25.99
C GLN A 354 -8.34 16.42 27.24
N ARG A 355 -9.30 16.58 28.17
CA ARG A 355 -9.07 17.29 29.45
C ARG A 355 -7.98 16.62 30.29
N LEU A 356 -7.85 15.29 30.21
CA LEU A 356 -6.79 14.54 30.89
C LEU A 356 -5.40 14.80 30.27
N ILE A 357 -5.30 14.81 28.93
CA ILE A 357 -4.07 15.15 28.21
C ILE A 357 -3.65 16.60 28.52
N GLU A 358 -4.58 17.55 28.44
CA GLU A 358 -4.37 18.98 28.72
C GLU A 358 -3.84 19.20 30.14
N LYS A 359 -4.47 18.56 31.13
CA LYS A 359 -4.05 18.57 32.55
C LYS A 359 -2.64 18.01 32.78
N ILE A 360 -2.28 16.89 32.15
CA ILE A 360 -1.00 16.20 32.40
C ILE A 360 0.17 16.95 31.75
N PHE A 361 0.04 17.32 30.48
CA PHE A 361 1.09 18.07 29.76
C PHE A 361 1.11 19.56 30.08
N LYS A 362 0.10 20.06 30.82
CA LYS A 362 -0.04 21.46 31.26
C LYS A 362 -0.15 22.43 30.07
N VAL A 363 -0.94 22.04 29.08
CA VAL A 363 -1.27 22.86 27.90
C VAL A 363 -2.73 23.33 27.98
N GLU A 364 -3.00 24.52 27.46
CA GLU A 364 -4.35 25.11 27.46
C GLU A 364 -5.32 24.33 26.56
N GLN A 365 -4.84 23.77 25.44
CA GLN A 365 -5.64 22.96 24.52
C GLN A 365 -4.77 21.95 23.76
N VAL A 366 -5.31 20.76 23.46
CA VAL A 366 -4.69 19.84 22.49
C VAL A 366 -4.78 20.34 21.05
N SER A 367 -3.67 20.26 20.34
CA SER A 367 -3.56 20.51 18.90
C SER A 367 -4.21 19.38 18.09
N ARG A 368 -4.80 19.75 16.95
CA ARG A 368 -5.54 18.84 16.05
C ARG A 368 -5.15 19.08 14.59
N THR A 369 -3.87 19.33 14.33
CA THR A 369 -3.39 19.80 13.01
C THR A 369 -3.11 18.67 12.03
N LEU A 370 -3.15 17.43 12.51
CA LEU A 370 -3.16 16.21 11.70
C LEU A 370 -4.58 15.63 11.62
N ASN A 371 -4.95 15.05 10.48
CA ASN A 371 -6.20 14.28 10.39
C ASN A 371 -6.05 12.95 11.15
N ALA A 372 -6.80 12.80 12.24
CA ALA A 372 -6.72 11.67 13.17
C ALA A 372 -7.00 10.28 12.57
N SER A 373 -7.68 10.17 11.43
CA SER A 373 -7.87 8.88 10.70
C SER A 373 -6.88 8.68 9.54
N GLU A 374 -6.23 9.73 9.04
CA GLU A 374 -5.40 9.66 7.82
C GLU A 374 -3.90 9.81 8.08
N SER A 375 -3.48 10.20 9.29
CA SER A 375 -2.10 10.61 9.56
C SER A 375 -1.07 9.49 9.33
N ILE A 376 -1.38 8.27 9.77
CA ILE A 376 -0.48 7.12 9.69
C ILE A 376 -0.28 6.70 8.22
N SER A 377 -1.36 6.49 7.46
CA SER A 377 -1.28 6.08 6.05
C SER A 377 -0.55 7.11 5.19
N ARG A 378 -0.77 8.41 5.42
CA ARG A 378 0.01 9.50 4.79
C ARG A 378 1.50 9.41 5.10
N GLY A 379 1.85 9.12 6.36
CA GLY A 379 3.24 8.90 6.79
C GLY A 379 3.89 7.69 6.10
N CYS A 380 3.18 6.56 6.02
CA CYS A 380 3.63 5.38 5.29
C CYS A 380 3.81 5.66 3.78
N ALA A 381 2.90 6.39 3.14
CA ALA A 381 3.00 6.73 1.72
C ALA A 381 4.21 7.63 1.44
N MET A 382 4.53 8.55 2.35
CA MET A 382 5.74 9.37 2.28
C MET A 382 7.03 8.57 2.51
N MET A 383 7.04 7.62 3.45
CA MET A 383 8.18 6.69 3.63
C MET A 383 8.42 5.84 2.37
N ALA A 384 7.35 5.32 1.75
CA ALA A 384 7.45 4.59 0.49
C ALA A 384 7.96 5.49 -0.66
N ALA A 385 7.49 6.74 -0.75
CA ALA A 385 7.95 7.70 -1.76
C ALA A 385 9.44 8.08 -1.59
N MET A 386 9.94 8.18 -0.34
CA MET A 386 11.36 8.40 -0.03
C MET A 386 12.27 7.23 -0.42
N LYS A 387 11.72 6.05 -0.66
CA LYS A 387 12.45 4.86 -1.10
C LYS A 387 12.26 4.54 -2.58
N SER A 388 11.24 5.11 -3.23
CA SER A 388 10.96 4.84 -4.63
C SER A 388 11.93 5.58 -5.56
N PRO A 389 12.65 4.89 -6.47
CA PRO A 389 13.53 5.54 -7.45
C PRO A 389 12.75 6.43 -8.45
N ASN A 390 11.44 6.26 -8.54
CA ASN A 390 10.56 6.96 -9.48
C ASN A 390 10.00 8.29 -8.91
N PHE A 391 10.21 8.59 -7.63
CA PHE A 391 9.79 9.84 -6.99
C PHE A 391 10.97 10.58 -6.38
N LYS A 392 11.33 11.74 -6.96
CA LYS A 392 12.22 12.70 -6.30
C LYS A 392 11.45 13.54 -5.29
N VAL A 393 11.16 12.96 -4.13
CA VAL A 393 10.66 13.72 -2.97
C VAL A 393 11.78 14.50 -2.28
N THR A 394 11.41 15.49 -1.47
CA THR A 394 12.35 16.22 -0.63
C THR A 394 12.97 15.29 0.40
N GLU A 395 14.31 15.27 0.49
CA GLU A 395 15.01 14.55 1.56
C GLU A 395 14.61 15.07 2.95
N TYR A 396 14.46 14.14 3.89
CA TYR A 396 14.10 14.40 5.28
C TYR A 396 14.46 13.18 6.11
N LYS A 397 15.43 13.31 7.02
CA LYS A 397 15.99 12.18 7.77
C LYS A 397 15.02 11.70 8.84
N ILE A 398 14.71 10.40 8.84
CA ILE A 398 13.86 9.77 9.84
C ILE A 398 14.68 8.85 10.74
N GLU A 399 14.71 9.13 12.04
CA GLU A 399 15.25 8.24 13.07
C GLU A 399 14.10 7.59 13.84
N ASP A 400 13.87 6.32 13.49
CA ASP A 400 12.90 5.39 14.07
C ASP A 400 13.55 4.58 15.21
N CYS A 401 12.80 3.89 16.07
CA CYS A 401 13.37 3.15 17.20
C CYS A 401 12.60 1.87 17.60
N ASN A 402 13.26 0.95 18.33
CA ASN A 402 12.63 -0.26 18.87
C ASN A 402 11.97 -0.01 20.24
N TYR A 403 10.79 -0.59 20.49
CA TYR A 403 10.08 -0.41 21.77
C TYR A 403 10.59 -1.33 22.89
N TYR A 404 10.74 -2.62 22.62
CA TYR A 404 11.28 -3.57 23.60
C TYR A 404 12.81 -3.62 23.54
N PRO A 405 13.51 -3.68 24.70
CA PRO A 405 14.94 -3.96 24.75
C PRO A 405 15.23 -5.43 24.36
N ILE A 406 16.36 -5.66 23.72
CA ILE A 406 16.85 -6.98 23.28
C ILE A 406 18.19 -7.25 23.95
N ARG A 407 18.28 -8.39 24.63
CA ARG A 407 19.49 -8.90 25.28
C ARG A 407 20.17 -9.96 24.43
N VAL A 408 21.45 -10.14 24.72
CA VAL A 408 22.24 -11.29 24.27
C VAL A 408 22.79 -12.04 25.48
N GLY A 409 22.52 -13.33 25.54
CA GLY A 409 23.14 -14.29 26.44
C GLY A 409 23.97 -15.30 25.67
N TRP A 410 24.98 -15.89 26.29
CA TRP A 410 25.77 -16.95 25.65
C TRP A 410 26.27 -18.00 26.65
N LEU A 411 26.52 -19.21 26.17
CA LEU A 411 27.00 -20.35 26.96
C LEU A 411 28.12 -21.08 26.19
N TYR A 412 29.05 -21.69 26.91
CA TYR A 412 30.19 -22.43 26.33
C TYR A 412 30.18 -23.92 26.72
N GLY A 413 30.47 -24.80 25.75
CA GLY A 413 30.84 -26.19 26.01
C GLY A 413 29.87 -26.95 26.93
N GLN A 414 30.36 -27.40 28.09
CA GLN A 414 29.56 -28.17 29.06
C GLN A 414 28.43 -27.38 29.74
N GLN A 415 28.38 -26.04 29.62
CA GLN A 415 27.26 -25.24 30.12
C GLN A 415 25.94 -25.55 29.38
N LEU A 416 26.04 -26.05 28.14
CA LEU A 416 24.89 -26.35 27.27
C LEU A 416 23.99 -27.47 27.82
N SER A 417 24.56 -28.41 28.59
CA SER A 417 23.84 -29.56 29.16
C SER A 417 23.31 -29.33 30.59
N GLN A 418 23.39 -28.10 31.12
CA GLN A 418 22.94 -27.74 32.47
C GLN A 418 21.78 -26.73 32.49
N GLN A 419 21.06 -26.57 31.37
CA GLN A 419 19.90 -25.68 31.30
C GLN A 419 18.70 -26.23 32.08
N ASP A 420 18.50 -25.75 33.30
CA ASP A 420 17.24 -25.91 34.03
C ASP A 420 16.13 -25.04 33.39
N GLN A 421 15.35 -25.66 32.50
CA GLN A 421 14.26 -25.02 31.78
C GLN A 421 13.08 -24.59 32.68
N SER A 422 13.07 -24.94 33.97
CA SER A 422 12.04 -24.49 34.92
C SER A 422 12.22 -23.04 35.38
N GLN A 423 13.39 -22.44 35.14
CA GLN A 423 13.71 -21.07 35.57
C GLN A 423 13.71 -20.12 34.37
N GLY A 424 13.06 -18.96 34.52
CA GLY A 424 12.84 -18.00 33.44
C GLY A 424 14.13 -17.50 32.76
N LEU A 425 14.09 -17.37 31.43
CA LEU A 425 15.24 -17.37 30.50
C LEU A 425 16.46 -16.53 30.91
N VAL A 426 16.26 -15.37 31.53
CA VAL A 426 17.35 -14.49 32.02
C VAL A 426 18.27 -15.22 33.02
N ARG A 427 17.70 -16.10 33.86
CA ARG A 427 18.42 -16.86 34.90
C ARG A 427 19.21 -18.04 34.33
N CYS A 428 18.99 -18.43 33.08
CA CYS A 428 19.74 -19.49 32.41
C CYS A 428 21.16 -19.05 32.01
N PHE A 429 21.48 -17.75 32.08
CA PHE A 429 22.79 -17.21 31.73
C PHE A 429 23.50 -16.65 32.97
N PRO A 430 24.78 -17.00 33.20
CA PRO A 430 25.61 -16.32 34.20
C PRO A 430 25.69 -14.81 33.95
N GLU A 431 25.77 -14.01 35.01
CA GLU A 431 25.74 -12.54 34.94
C GLU A 431 26.76 -11.94 33.96
N LYS A 432 28.00 -12.46 33.95
CA LYS A 432 29.08 -12.04 33.03
C LYS A 432 28.92 -12.56 31.59
N GLN A 433 27.88 -13.36 31.32
CA GLN A 433 27.56 -13.97 30.04
C GLN A 433 26.19 -13.50 29.49
N CYS A 434 25.65 -12.39 30.01
CA CYS A 434 24.39 -11.79 29.56
C CYS A 434 24.44 -10.25 29.61
N LYS A 435 23.99 -9.57 28.55
CA LYS A 435 23.91 -8.09 28.50
C LYS A 435 22.80 -7.58 27.59
N VAL A 436 22.39 -6.33 27.79
CA VAL A 436 21.58 -5.58 26.80
C VAL A 436 22.44 -5.37 25.54
N LEU A 437 21.84 -5.62 24.37
CA LEU A 437 22.47 -5.42 23.07
C LEU A 437 21.84 -4.22 22.35
N PHE A 438 20.50 -4.18 22.32
CA PHE A 438 19.70 -3.04 21.87
C PHE A 438 18.81 -2.61 23.04
N ASP A 439 18.95 -1.38 23.51
CA ASP A 439 18.14 -0.86 24.61
C ASP A 439 16.73 -0.45 24.14
N GLN A 440 15.82 -0.14 25.06
CA GLN A 440 14.56 0.51 24.73
C GLN A 440 14.83 1.85 24.03
N ASN A 441 14.08 2.15 22.96
CA ASN A 441 14.24 3.33 22.12
C ASN A 441 15.62 3.47 21.44
N ASN A 442 16.43 2.40 21.35
CA ASN A 442 17.57 2.38 20.45
C ASN A 442 17.09 2.62 18.99
N ALA A 443 17.87 3.39 18.22
CA ALA A 443 17.53 3.71 16.84
C ALA A 443 17.48 2.46 15.94
N ILE A 444 16.61 2.45 14.92
CA ILE A 444 16.59 1.43 13.87
C ILE A 444 16.75 2.10 12.48
N PRO A 445 17.67 1.61 11.62
CA PRO A 445 18.51 0.43 11.79
C PRO A 445 19.72 0.71 12.70
N SER A 446 20.26 -0.34 13.32
CA SER A 446 21.40 -0.24 14.23
C SER A 446 22.21 -1.53 14.21
N ILE A 447 23.54 -1.42 14.15
CA ILE A 447 24.46 -2.57 14.22
C ILE A 447 25.17 -2.52 15.57
N LYS A 448 25.22 -3.66 16.26
CA LYS A 448 25.93 -3.82 17.54
C LYS A 448 26.91 -4.98 17.43
N SER A 449 28.14 -4.76 17.88
CA SER A 449 29.20 -5.76 17.83
C SER A 449 29.67 -6.17 19.23
N PHE A 450 30.03 -7.44 19.39
CA PHE A 450 30.68 -7.94 20.59
C PHE A 450 31.67 -9.06 20.25
N ALA A 451 32.60 -9.34 21.16
CA ALA A 451 33.64 -10.35 21.00
C ALA A 451 33.60 -11.33 22.17
N LEU A 452 33.81 -12.61 21.88
CA LEU A 452 33.83 -13.72 22.82
C LEU A 452 35.22 -14.39 22.76
N LEU A 453 35.85 -14.58 23.91
CA LEU A 453 37.27 -14.95 24.00
C LEU A 453 37.55 -16.47 24.06
N LYS A 454 36.51 -17.31 24.06
CA LYS A 454 36.66 -18.77 24.07
C LYS A 454 36.58 -19.38 22.67
N THR A 455 37.27 -20.50 22.51
CA THR A 455 37.28 -21.38 21.34
C THR A 455 36.40 -22.62 21.48
N GLU A 456 35.87 -22.89 22.69
CA GLU A 456 34.82 -23.90 22.93
C GLU A 456 33.58 -23.64 22.05
N PRO A 457 32.75 -24.67 21.76
CA PRO A 457 31.47 -24.46 21.08
C PRO A 457 30.62 -23.46 21.86
N ILE A 458 30.01 -22.50 21.15
CA ILE A 458 29.24 -21.39 21.74
C ILE A 458 27.78 -21.49 21.30
N GLU A 459 26.85 -21.41 22.23
CA GLU A 459 25.46 -21.06 21.92
C GLU A 459 25.22 -19.61 22.33
N ILE A 460 24.73 -18.79 21.39
CA ILE A 460 24.38 -17.39 21.60
C ILE A 460 22.87 -17.25 21.39
N THR A 461 22.17 -16.65 22.35
CA THR A 461 20.72 -16.47 22.33
C THR A 461 20.37 -14.99 22.41
N LEU A 462 19.56 -14.53 21.47
CA LEU A 462 18.97 -13.19 21.44
C LEU A 462 17.52 -13.27 21.92
N PHE A 463 17.15 -12.42 22.87
CA PHE A 463 15.85 -12.50 23.56
C PHE A 463 15.35 -11.15 24.11
N TYR A 464 14.05 -11.05 24.34
CA TYR A 464 13.43 -9.92 25.06
C TYR A 464 13.54 -10.08 26.58
N ASP A 465 13.82 -8.99 27.29
CA ASP A 465 13.81 -8.89 28.75
C ASP A 465 13.53 -7.44 29.17
N PRO A 466 12.32 -7.10 29.68
CA PRO A 466 11.22 -8.00 29.99
C PRO A 466 10.59 -8.66 28.75
N VAL A 467 9.98 -9.84 28.95
CA VAL A 467 9.28 -10.58 27.90
C VAL A 467 7.93 -9.93 27.61
N PRO A 468 7.55 -9.66 26.35
CA PRO A 468 6.22 -9.16 26.00
C PRO A 468 5.12 -10.18 26.33
N GLU A 469 4.07 -9.72 27.01
CA GLU A 469 2.93 -10.54 27.42
C GLU A 469 2.28 -11.27 26.23
N GLY A 470 2.11 -12.59 26.34
CA GLY A 470 1.60 -13.46 25.28
C GLY A 470 2.65 -13.99 24.28
N PHE A 471 3.89 -13.48 24.30
CA PHE A 471 4.92 -13.82 23.30
C PHE A 471 6.12 -14.59 23.87
N GLN A 472 6.89 -15.20 22.97
CA GLN A 472 8.10 -15.93 23.33
C GLN A 472 9.26 -14.98 23.64
N ALA A 473 10.09 -15.35 24.62
CA ALA A 473 11.28 -14.59 24.98
C ALA A 473 12.38 -14.68 23.90
N ILE A 474 12.65 -15.88 23.39
CA ILE A 474 13.71 -16.14 22.40
C ILE A 474 13.29 -15.60 21.03
N LEU A 475 14.22 -14.90 20.38
CA LEU A 475 14.09 -14.41 19.01
C LEU A 475 14.91 -15.25 18.02
N GLN A 476 16.17 -15.48 18.37
CA GLN A 476 17.16 -16.14 17.53
C GLN A 476 18.20 -16.87 18.40
N GLN A 477 18.57 -18.08 18.00
CA GLN A 477 19.72 -18.81 18.53
C GLN A 477 20.79 -18.97 17.44
N ILE A 478 22.06 -18.84 17.81
CA ILE A 478 23.21 -19.00 16.92
C ILE A 478 24.15 -20.03 17.57
N ARG A 479 24.41 -21.14 16.87
CA ARG A 479 25.36 -22.19 17.30
C ARG A 479 26.68 -22.00 16.56
N VAL A 480 27.71 -21.65 17.30
CA VAL A 480 29.07 -21.45 16.81
C VAL A 480 29.87 -22.74 17.05
N PRO A 481 30.46 -23.37 16.02
CA PRO A 481 31.31 -24.54 16.20
C PRO A 481 32.59 -24.18 16.98
N PRO A 482 33.34 -25.18 17.51
CA PRO A 482 34.62 -24.92 18.14
C PRO A 482 35.61 -24.28 17.15
N GLN A 483 36.45 -23.38 17.64
CA GLN A 483 37.37 -22.57 16.84
C GLN A 483 38.82 -23.03 17.02
N ASN A 484 39.59 -23.05 15.93
CA ASN A 484 41.00 -23.43 15.92
C ASN A 484 41.90 -22.26 15.47
N PRO A 485 42.10 -21.23 16.32
CA PRO A 485 43.02 -20.13 16.03
C PRO A 485 44.47 -20.61 15.93
N LYS A 486 45.22 -19.93 15.08
CA LYS A 486 46.67 -20.09 14.88
C LYS A 486 47.47 -19.16 15.78
N HIS A 487 46.87 -18.07 16.26
CA HIS A 487 47.52 -17.03 17.05
C HIS A 487 46.97 -16.94 18.49
N GLN A 488 47.80 -16.46 19.41
CA GLN A 488 47.49 -16.45 20.85
C GLN A 488 46.44 -15.38 21.23
N GLU A 489 46.50 -14.19 20.62
CA GLU A 489 45.41 -13.21 20.75
C GLU A 489 44.33 -13.53 19.70
N HIS A 490 43.16 -13.99 20.15
CA HIS A 490 42.04 -14.31 19.27
C HIS A 490 40.70 -14.02 19.95
N SER A 491 39.66 -13.79 19.14
CA SER A 491 38.28 -13.69 19.60
C SER A 491 37.28 -14.04 18.51
N THR A 492 36.18 -14.69 18.88
CA THR A 492 34.99 -14.81 18.04
C THR A 492 34.25 -13.48 18.09
N LYS A 493 34.25 -12.72 17.00
CA LYS A 493 33.61 -11.41 16.88
C LYS A 493 32.30 -11.55 16.12
N ILE A 494 31.23 -10.99 16.68
CA ILE A 494 29.87 -11.05 16.15
C ILE A 494 29.36 -9.62 15.91
N LYS A 495 28.73 -9.37 14.77
CA LYS A 495 27.88 -8.19 14.51
C LYS A 495 26.43 -8.64 14.33
N ILE A 496 25.52 -8.03 15.08
CA ILE A 496 24.08 -8.19 14.91
C ILE A 496 23.51 -6.88 14.38
N LEU A 497 22.72 -6.96 13.31
CA LEU A 497 21.93 -5.87 12.75
C LEU A 497 20.50 -5.99 13.28
N LEU A 498 19.95 -4.89 13.80
CA LEU A 498 18.52 -4.66 13.94
C LEU A 498 18.09 -3.77 12.77
N ASN A 499 17.32 -4.31 11.83
CA ASN A 499 17.12 -3.69 10.51
C ASN A 499 15.97 -2.67 10.46
N HIS A 500 15.73 -2.08 9.28
CA HIS A 500 14.68 -1.06 9.05
C HIS A 500 13.24 -1.50 9.39
N ASN A 501 12.97 -2.81 9.43
CA ASN A 501 11.66 -3.38 9.78
C ASN A 501 11.55 -3.74 11.27
N GLY A 502 12.66 -3.64 12.03
CA GLY A 502 12.73 -4.07 13.42
C GLY A 502 12.96 -5.58 13.60
N LEU A 503 13.64 -6.24 12.64
CA LEU A 503 14.03 -7.65 12.73
C LEU A 503 15.53 -7.79 13.01
N LEU A 504 15.91 -8.81 13.79
CA LEU A 504 17.31 -9.19 14.00
C LEU A 504 17.87 -9.95 12.79
N GLN A 505 19.13 -9.67 12.47
CA GLN A 505 19.92 -10.36 11.46
C GLN A 505 21.36 -10.53 11.94
N LEU A 506 21.97 -11.69 11.67
CA LEU A 506 23.40 -11.92 11.88
C LEU A 506 24.16 -11.33 10.68
N GLU A 507 24.89 -10.24 10.92
CA GLU A 507 25.58 -9.46 9.88
C GLU A 507 26.99 -10.03 9.61
N GLU A 508 27.71 -10.40 10.67
CA GLU A 508 29.07 -10.92 10.60
C GLU A 508 29.34 -11.86 11.79
N ILE A 509 30.02 -12.97 11.54
CA ILE A 509 30.68 -13.75 12.58
C ILE A 509 32.05 -14.23 12.08
N VAL A 510 33.10 -13.73 12.71
CA VAL A 510 34.50 -13.97 12.31
C VAL A 510 35.36 -14.37 13.51
N LEU A 511 36.28 -15.28 13.29
CA LEU A 511 37.42 -15.47 14.18
C LEU A 511 38.43 -14.36 13.86
N GLN A 512 38.51 -13.35 14.72
CA GLN A 512 39.50 -12.29 14.65
C GLN A 512 40.75 -12.73 15.41
N GLU A 513 41.87 -12.86 14.70
CA GLU A 513 43.17 -13.26 15.22
C GLU A 513 44.17 -12.11 15.11
N GLU A 514 44.99 -11.90 16.14
CA GLU A 514 45.93 -10.79 16.24
C GLU A 514 47.34 -11.30 16.60
N PHE A 515 48.34 -10.75 15.92
CA PHE A 515 49.75 -11.15 16.10
C PHE A 515 50.71 -10.05 15.65
N MET A 516 51.97 -10.15 16.07
CA MET A 516 53.04 -9.29 15.59
C MET A 516 53.74 -9.97 14.41
N GLU A 517 53.93 -9.25 13.31
CA GLU A 517 54.76 -9.69 12.18
C GLU A 517 56.01 -8.81 12.08
N GLU A 518 57.17 -9.42 11.85
CA GLU A 518 58.44 -8.71 11.70
C GLU A 518 58.62 -8.20 10.27
N VAL A 519 58.49 -6.89 10.09
CA VAL A 519 58.68 -6.22 8.80
C VAL A 519 60.07 -5.60 8.77
N LYS A 520 60.91 -6.03 7.82
CA LYS A 520 62.22 -5.41 7.56
C LYS A 520 62.01 -4.10 6.79
N VAL A 521 62.34 -2.97 7.40
CA VAL A 521 62.22 -1.64 6.80
C VAL A 521 63.62 -1.13 6.43
N PRO A 522 63.87 -0.70 5.18
CA PRO A 522 65.15 -0.08 4.81
C PRO A 522 65.37 1.22 5.59
N ILE A 523 66.60 1.46 6.07
CA ILE A 523 66.93 2.72 6.75
C ILE A 523 67.24 3.79 5.69
N GLU A 524 66.30 4.70 5.43
CA GLU A 524 66.59 5.93 4.70
C GLU A 524 67.54 6.83 5.51
N LYS A 525 68.66 7.22 4.90
CA LYS A 525 69.58 8.19 5.52
C LYS A 525 68.92 9.58 5.56
N PRO A 526 69.02 10.34 6.67
CA PRO A 526 68.40 11.66 6.76
C PRO A 526 69.00 12.62 5.74
N LYS A 527 68.14 13.42 5.09
CA LYS A 527 68.58 14.54 4.25
C LYS A 527 69.29 15.60 5.11
N PRO A 528 70.29 16.32 4.58
CA PRO A 528 70.88 17.48 5.24
C PRO A 528 69.83 18.54 5.56
N ALA A 529 70.00 19.26 6.67
CA ALA A 529 69.11 20.36 7.04
C ALA A 529 69.27 21.56 6.08
N GLU A 530 68.15 22.11 5.60
CA GLU A 530 68.15 23.41 4.91
C GLU A 530 68.40 24.57 5.89
N PRO A 531 68.94 25.72 5.43
CA PRO A 531 69.10 26.91 6.26
C PRO A 531 67.76 27.52 6.70
N PRO A 532 67.72 28.29 7.81
CA PRO A 532 66.50 28.92 8.28
C PRO A 532 65.98 29.98 7.30
N LYS A 533 64.67 29.96 7.02
CA LYS A 533 63.97 30.99 6.22
C LYS A 533 63.38 32.09 7.12
N PRO A 534 63.19 33.32 6.61
CA PRO A 534 62.71 34.47 7.41
C PRO A 534 61.21 34.38 7.78
N ALA A 535 60.77 35.34 8.59
CA ALA A 535 59.40 35.43 9.11
C ALA A 535 58.34 35.88 8.07
N GLU A 536 57.08 35.67 8.47
CA GLU A 536 55.77 35.86 7.81
C GLU A 536 55.62 36.91 6.68
N GLN A 537 54.81 36.56 5.65
CA GLN A 537 53.42 37.07 5.40
C GLN A 537 52.81 36.26 4.18
N PRO A 538 51.70 36.58 3.45
CA PRO A 538 50.51 35.70 3.42
C PRO A 538 50.08 35.10 2.04
N LYS A 539 49.09 34.17 2.08
CA LYS A 539 48.03 33.73 1.10
C LYS A 539 48.03 34.22 -0.40
N PRO A 540 47.39 33.53 -1.40
CA PRO A 540 46.75 32.17 -1.45
C PRO A 540 46.82 31.34 -2.81
N ALA A 541 46.16 30.17 -2.84
CA ALA A 541 45.36 29.54 -3.96
C ALA A 541 45.96 28.73 -5.17
N ALA A 542 45.17 27.73 -5.64
CA ALA A 542 45.08 27.06 -6.98
C ALA A 542 46.25 26.12 -7.47
N ASP A 543 46.06 25.04 -8.26
CA ASP A 543 44.91 24.16 -8.62
C ASP A 543 45.34 22.78 -9.26
N ALA A 544 44.38 21.87 -9.49
CA ALA A 544 44.25 20.80 -10.54
C ALA A 544 45.29 19.66 -10.82
N GLN A 545 44.97 18.43 -10.37
CA GLN A 545 44.72 17.14 -11.10
C GLN A 545 45.73 16.36 -12.04
N GLN A 546 45.86 15.03 -11.73
CA GLN A 546 45.88 13.80 -12.63
C GLN A 546 47.17 13.42 -13.45
N GLN A 547 47.44 12.17 -13.94
CA GLN A 547 46.69 10.89 -14.12
C GLN A 547 47.60 9.58 -14.03
N GLN A 548 47.23 8.39 -14.60
CA GLN A 548 47.79 6.99 -14.37
C GLN A 548 48.46 6.34 -15.66
N PRO A 549 48.67 4.98 -15.91
CA PRO A 549 48.81 3.68 -15.13
C PRO A 549 49.89 2.60 -15.61
N GLN A 550 50.09 1.47 -14.85
CA GLN A 550 50.52 0.05 -15.25
C GLN A 550 51.96 -0.28 -15.84
N ALA A 551 52.49 -1.55 -16.04
CA ALA A 551 52.49 -2.88 -15.31
C ALA A 551 53.42 -4.02 -15.94
N ALA A 552 53.76 -5.11 -15.19
CA ALA A 552 54.19 -6.53 -15.60
C ALA A 552 55.65 -6.84 -16.15
N GLU A 553 56.27 -8.07 -16.27
CA GLU A 553 56.11 -9.48 -15.74
C GLU A 553 57.34 -10.49 -16.00
N THR A 554 57.27 -11.76 -15.52
CA THR A 554 57.95 -13.10 -15.82
C THR A 554 59.49 -13.43 -15.56
N GLN A 555 60.01 -14.65 -15.91
CA GLN A 555 61.08 -15.41 -15.13
C GLN A 555 62.22 -16.24 -15.86
N LYS A 556 63.43 -16.36 -15.21
CA LYS A 556 64.48 -17.49 -15.11
C LYS A 556 65.15 -18.16 -16.36
N PRO A 557 66.23 -19.02 -16.29
CA PRO A 557 67.15 -19.50 -15.19
C PRO A 557 68.69 -19.26 -15.44
N ALA A 558 69.64 -20.14 -14.99
CA ALA A 558 71.10 -19.82 -14.80
C ALA A 558 72.14 -21.00 -14.93
N GLN A 559 73.47 -20.70 -14.97
CA GLN A 559 74.61 -21.53 -14.48
C GLN A 559 75.98 -20.77 -14.34
N GLU A 560 77.00 -21.39 -13.72
CA GLU A 560 78.26 -20.86 -13.10
C GLU A 560 79.56 -20.93 -13.97
N ALA A 561 80.80 -20.42 -13.68
CA ALA A 561 81.50 -19.44 -12.78
C ALA A 561 83.02 -19.37 -13.26
N PRO A 562 84.14 -19.04 -12.52
CA PRO A 562 84.41 -18.40 -11.20
C PRO A 562 85.61 -17.37 -11.11
N GLN A 563 85.95 -16.91 -9.88
CA GLN A 563 87.22 -16.34 -9.31
C GLN A 563 88.10 -15.26 -10.03
N GLN A 564 88.02 -14.01 -9.54
CA GLN A 564 89.14 -13.21 -8.96
C GLN A 564 88.56 -12.06 -8.10
N GLU A 565 89.36 -11.43 -7.21
CA GLU A 565 88.84 -10.54 -6.14
C GLU A 565 88.91 -9.02 -6.43
N GLN A 566 87.84 -8.28 -6.08
CA GLN A 566 87.87 -6.83 -5.78
C GLN A 566 86.64 -6.40 -4.91
N PRO A 567 86.48 -5.11 -4.52
CA PRO A 567 86.37 -4.70 -3.12
C PRO A 567 85.02 -4.97 -2.41
N LYS A 568 85.08 -5.01 -1.07
CA LYS A 568 83.91 -5.12 -0.20
C LYS A 568 82.98 -3.90 -0.31
N GLN A 569 81.70 -4.16 -0.55
CA GLN A 569 80.61 -3.21 -0.32
C GLN A 569 79.96 -3.50 1.04
N GLU A 570 79.50 -2.45 1.74
CA GLU A 570 78.75 -2.59 3.00
C GLU A 570 77.27 -2.91 2.72
N GLU A 571 76.67 -3.78 3.53
CA GLU A 571 75.27 -4.17 3.39
C GLU A 571 74.31 -3.02 3.76
N PRO A 572 73.19 -2.83 3.04
CA PRO A 572 72.15 -1.88 3.44
C PRO A 572 71.50 -2.36 4.74
N GLN A 573 71.61 -1.57 5.80
CA GLN A 573 70.99 -1.88 7.09
C GLN A 573 69.47 -1.78 7.01
N PHE A 574 68.79 -2.84 7.47
CA PHE A 574 67.35 -2.90 7.64
C PHE A 574 67.00 -2.85 9.13
N GLU A 575 66.03 -2.02 9.49
CA GLU A 575 65.47 -2.00 10.83
C GLU A 575 64.32 -3.01 10.91
N ILE A 576 64.37 -3.96 11.86
CA ILE A 576 63.29 -4.92 12.08
C ILE A 576 62.21 -4.23 12.92
N LYS A 577 61.06 -3.93 12.30
CA LYS A 577 59.92 -3.32 12.96
C LYS A 577 58.79 -4.34 13.12
N GLN A 578 58.48 -4.67 14.36
CA GLN A 578 57.33 -5.49 14.71
C GLN A 578 56.05 -4.69 14.46
N LYS A 579 55.21 -5.16 13.55
CA LYS A 579 53.91 -4.53 13.21
C LYS A 579 52.78 -5.46 13.61
N LYS A 580 51.85 -4.97 14.43
CA LYS A 580 50.63 -5.71 14.75
C LYS A 580 49.77 -5.88 13.48
N LYS A 581 49.38 -7.11 13.20
CA LYS A 581 48.42 -7.49 12.15
C LYS A 581 47.18 -8.12 12.79
N THR A 582 46.11 -8.07 12.02
CA THR A 582 44.82 -8.70 12.34
C THR A 582 44.37 -9.50 11.12
N ILE A 583 43.99 -10.76 11.34
CA ILE A 583 43.31 -11.60 10.35
C ILE A 583 41.87 -11.80 10.83
N GLN A 584 40.91 -11.87 9.92
CA GLN A 584 39.52 -12.23 10.19
C GLN A 584 39.15 -13.40 9.29
N THR A 585 38.75 -14.52 9.88
CA THR A 585 38.30 -15.72 9.18
C THR A 585 36.80 -15.90 9.41
N GLN A 586 36.00 -15.97 8.34
CA GLN A 586 34.55 -16.19 8.45
C GLN A 586 34.24 -17.54 9.13
N ILE A 587 33.29 -17.53 10.07
CA ILE A 587 32.84 -18.75 10.75
C ILE A 587 31.52 -19.21 10.13
N ASN A 588 31.44 -20.50 9.80
CA ASN A 588 30.18 -21.15 9.46
C ASN A 588 29.45 -21.49 10.76
N CYS A 589 28.31 -20.86 11.04
CA CYS A 589 27.47 -21.11 12.22
C CYS A 589 26.06 -21.51 11.80
N GLU A 590 25.37 -22.29 12.64
CA GLU A 590 23.94 -22.54 12.47
C GLU A 590 23.14 -21.41 13.11
N THR A 591 22.04 -20.97 12.47
CA THR A 591 21.15 -19.94 13.00
C THR A 591 19.71 -20.43 12.96
N THR A 592 19.07 -20.48 14.13
CA THR A 592 17.64 -20.77 14.28
C THR A 592 16.90 -19.46 14.50
N SER A 593 16.10 -19.06 13.51
CA SER A 593 15.16 -17.94 13.60
C SER A 593 13.75 -18.49 13.82
N LEU A 594 13.09 -18.08 14.91
CA LEU A 594 11.76 -18.60 15.24
C LEU A 594 10.62 -17.91 14.47
N ASN A 595 9.49 -18.62 14.40
CA ASN A 595 8.13 -18.16 14.07
C ASN A 595 7.84 -17.61 12.66
N SER A 596 8.81 -17.60 11.75
CA SER A 596 8.59 -17.35 10.32
C SER A 596 8.02 -18.60 9.63
N LEU A 597 7.17 -18.43 8.62
CA LEU A 597 6.74 -19.54 7.74
C LEU A 597 7.88 -19.95 6.79
N SER A 598 7.95 -21.24 6.41
CA SER A 598 8.89 -21.66 5.38
C SER A 598 8.42 -21.21 4.00
N LYS A 599 9.34 -21.13 3.03
CA LYS A 599 8.94 -20.79 1.65
C LYS A 599 7.87 -21.73 1.10
N LYS A 600 7.94 -23.04 1.41
CA LYS A 600 6.93 -24.02 0.95
C LYS A 600 5.54 -23.72 1.50
N ASP A 601 5.46 -23.29 2.75
CA ASP A 601 4.19 -22.93 3.39
C ASP A 601 3.63 -21.65 2.75
N ILE A 602 4.48 -20.64 2.53
CA ILE A 602 4.11 -19.39 1.86
C ILE A 602 3.62 -19.65 0.43
N ASP A 603 4.36 -20.44 -0.35
CA ASP A 603 3.99 -20.81 -1.72
C ASP A 603 2.64 -21.58 -1.75
N HIS A 604 2.37 -22.45 -0.76
CA HIS A 604 1.12 -23.18 -0.63
C HIS A 604 -0.06 -22.29 -0.20
N LEU A 605 0.13 -21.41 0.78
CA LEU A 605 -0.90 -20.48 1.25
C LEU A 605 -1.25 -19.42 0.19
N PHE A 606 -0.28 -19.01 -0.63
CA PHE A 606 -0.52 -18.20 -1.83
C PHE A 606 -1.42 -18.93 -2.85
N GLN A 607 -1.15 -20.22 -3.12
CA GLN A 607 -2.01 -21.02 -4.01
C GLN A 607 -3.44 -21.12 -3.49
N GLN A 608 -3.64 -21.42 -2.20
CA GLN A 608 -4.98 -21.43 -1.58
C GLN A 608 -5.69 -20.08 -1.71
N GLU A 609 -4.99 -18.96 -1.51
CA GLU A 609 -5.57 -17.62 -1.64
C GLU A 609 -5.94 -17.30 -3.10
N CYS A 610 -5.14 -17.72 -4.08
CA CYS A 610 -5.50 -17.65 -5.50
C CYS A 610 -6.72 -18.51 -5.84
N GLU A 611 -6.83 -19.73 -5.31
CA GLU A 611 -8.00 -20.60 -5.50
C GLU A 611 -9.27 -19.94 -4.95
N MET A 612 -9.21 -19.41 -3.73
CA MET A 612 -10.34 -18.69 -3.13
C MET A 612 -10.71 -17.42 -3.91
N GLN A 613 -9.76 -16.61 -4.37
CA GLN A 613 -10.04 -15.43 -5.20
C GLN A 613 -10.71 -15.79 -6.53
N ASN A 614 -10.30 -16.89 -7.16
CA ASN A 614 -10.93 -17.35 -8.40
C ASN A 614 -12.36 -17.85 -8.17
N GLN A 615 -12.64 -18.47 -7.01
CA GLN A 615 -13.99 -18.82 -6.58
C GLN A 615 -14.85 -17.58 -6.32
N ASP A 616 -14.37 -16.63 -5.50
CA ASP A 616 -15.06 -15.36 -5.21
C ASP A 616 -15.41 -14.62 -6.51
N LYS A 617 -14.44 -14.52 -7.43
CA LYS A 617 -14.61 -13.90 -8.75
C LYS A 617 -15.62 -14.65 -9.62
N LEU A 618 -15.60 -15.98 -9.63
CA LEU A 618 -16.54 -16.79 -10.42
C LEU A 618 -17.98 -16.59 -9.96
N VAL A 619 -18.22 -16.52 -8.65
CA VAL A 619 -19.54 -16.23 -8.08
C VAL A 619 -19.98 -14.81 -8.44
N HIS A 620 -19.11 -13.81 -8.24
CA HIS A 620 -19.40 -12.43 -8.62
C HIS A 620 -19.73 -12.27 -10.12
N GLU A 621 -18.93 -12.86 -11.02
CA GLU A 621 -19.19 -12.82 -12.47
C GLU A 621 -20.46 -13.59 -12.88
N THR A 622 -20.83 -14.64 -12.13
CA THR A 622 -22.08 -15.38 -12.31
C THR A 622 -23.28 -14.52 -11.91
N HIS A 623 -23.25 -13.90 -10.73
CA HIS A 623 -24.28 -12.97 -10.26
C HIS A 623 -24.41 -11.74 -11.17
N PHE A 624 -23.30 -11.17 -11.66
CA PHE A 624 -23.33 -10.10 -12.65
C PHE A 624 -24.04 -10.52 -13.94
N LYS A 625 -23.76 -11.72 -14.46
CA LYS A 625 -24.44 -12.23 -15.67
C LYS A 625 -25.92 -12.55 -15.45
N LYS A 626 -26.30 -13.04 -14.27
CA LYS A 626 -27.71 -13.19 -13.87
C LYS A 626 -28.44 -11.85 -13.90
N ASN A 627 -27.89 -10.84 -13.22
CA ASN A 627 -28.49 -9.51 -13.12
C ASN A 627 -28.53 -8.79 -14.48
N GLN A 628 -27.55 -9.03 -15.36
CA GLN A 628 -27.53 -8.53 -16.74
C GLN A 628 -28.66 -9.14 -17.58
N LEU A 629 -28.95 -10.43 -17.45
CA LEU A 629 -30.10 -11.09 -18.08
C LEU A 629 -31.43 -10.53 -17.54
N GLU A 630 -31.55 -10.43 -16.22
CA GLU A 630 -32.74 -9.90 -15.52
C GLU A 630 -33.09 -8.48 -15.97
N ALA A 631 -32.12 -7.55 -15.93
CA ALA A 631 -32.29 -6.17 -16.36
C ALA A 631 -32.65 -6.06 -17.85
N TYR A 632 -32.08 -6.92 -18.70
CA TYR A 632 -32.39 -6.95 -20.13
C TYR A 632 -33.85 -7.41 -20.39
N ILE A 633 -34.34 -8.38 -19.62
CA ILE A 633 -35.74 -8.85 -19.72
C ILE A 633 -36.72 -7.73 -19.36
N TYR A 634 -36.52 -7.06 -18.22
CA TYR A 634 -37.37 -5.94 -17.80
C TYR A 634 -37.32 -4.80 -18.83
N ALA A 635 -36.12 -4.39 -19.26
CA ALA A 635 -35.94 -3.33 -20.23
C ALA A 635 -36.64 -3.63 -21.57
N TRP A 636 -36.64 -4.87 -22.06
CA TRP A 636 -37.29 -5.20 -23.33
C TRP A 636 -38.81 -5.36 -23.26
N ARG A 637 -39.37 -5.78 -22.12
CA ARG A 637 -40.84 -5.74 -21.90
C ARG A 637 -41.39 -4.32 -22.03
N GLU A 638 -40.66 -3.31 -21.55
CA GLU A 638 -40.99 -1.90 -21.75
C GLU A 638 -40.67 -1.43 -23.18
N ASN A 639 -39.41 -1.58 -23.65
CA ASN A 639 -38.96 -1.00 -24.91
C ASN A 639 -39.72 -1.49 -26.15
N VAL A 640 -40.21 -2.74 -26.18
CA VAL A 640 -41.03 -3.28 -27.28
C VAL A 640 -42.46 -2.71 -27.31
N ASN A 641 -42.88 -2.04 -26.23
CA ASN A 641 -44.18 -1.38 -26.09
C ASN A 641 -44.09 0.16 -26.10
N GLY A 642 -42.96 0.72 -25.68
CA GLY A 642 -42.61 2.14 -25.78
C GLY A 642 -41.64 2.42 -26.95
N LYS A 643 -40.35 2.62 -26.62
CA LYS A 643 -39.31 3.17 -27.52
C LYS A 643 -39.30 2.60 -28.95
N TYR A 644 -39.45 1.28 -29.10
CA TYR A 644 -39.34 0.58 -30.38
C TYR A 644 -40.69 0.09 -30.93
N ALA A 645 -41.83 0.54 -30.38
CA ALA A 645 -43.15 0.05 -30.78
C ALA A 645 -43.48 0.26 -32.27
N GLN A 646 -42.90 1.30 -32.90
CA GLN A 646 -43.01 1.56 -34.35
C GLN A 646 -41.98 0.81 -35.21
N ASN A 647 -40.98 0.15 -34.58
CA ASN A 647 -39.84 -0.47 -35.24
C ASN A 647 -39.84 -2.01 -35.19
N VAL A 648 -40.93 -2.59 -34.66
CA VAL A 648 -41.08 -4.04 -34.52
C VAL A 648 -42.39 -4.49 -35.19
N ARG A 649 -42.32 -5.55 -36.00
CA ARG A 649 -43.51 -6.15 -36.60
C ARG A 649 -44.38 -6.83 -35.54
N PRO A 650 -45.71 -6.91 -35.69
CA PRO A 650 -46.59 -7.53 -34.69
C PRO A 650 -46.28 -9.01 -34.40
N ASP A 651 -45.83 -9.78 -35.39
CA ASP A 651 -45.42 -11.18 -35.24
C ASP A 651 -44.15 -11.31 -34.37
N LEU A 652 -43.11 -10.53 -34.72
CA LEU A 652 -41.85 -10.51 -33.99
C LEU A 652 -42.03 -9.94 -32.57
N LYS A 653 -42.92 -8.97 -32.39
CA LYS A 653 -43.30 -8.44 -31.06
C LYS A 653 -43.94 -9.52 -30.18
N ALA A 654 -44.86 -10.31 -30.72
CA ALA A 654 -45.47 -11.42 -29.99
C ALA A 654 -44.43 -12.52 -29.65
N GLN A 655 -43.52 -12.82 -30.58
CA GLN A 655 -42.40 -13.74 -30.34
C GLN A 655 -41.47 -13.23 -29.23
N ILE A 656 -41.10 -11.94 -29.25
CA ILE A 656 -40.25 -11.31 -28.23
C ILE A 656 -40.90 -11.37 -26.86
N LEU A 657 -42.16 -10.93 -26.72
CA LEU A 657 -42.86 -10.97 -25.43
C LEU A 657 -42.91 -12.40 -24.87
N LYS A 658 -43.28 -13.39 -25.70
CA LYS A 658 -43.29 -14.79 -25.29
C LYS A 658 -41.90 -15.31 -24.87
N GLU A 659 -40.84 -14.95 -25.60
CA GLU A 659 -39.47 -15.39 -25.25
C GLU A 659 -38.97 -14.70 -23.96
N LEU A 660 -39.28 -13.42 -23.76
CA LEU A 660 -38.99 -12.69 -22.52
C LEU A 660 -39.70 -13.34 -21.32
N ASP A 661 -40.95 -13.76 -21.49
CA ASP A 661 -41.71 -14.45 -20.45
C ASP A 661 -41.12 -15.84 -20.15
N VAL A 662 -40.71 -16.61 -21.17
CA VAL A 662 -40.02 -17.90 -20.98
C VAL A 662 -38.66 -17.75 -20.27
N GLN A 663 -37.86 -16.72 -20.61
CA GLN A 663 -36.60 -16.48 -19.88
C GLN A 663 -36.84 -15.94 -18.47
N TYR A 664 -37.92 -15.20 -18.23
CA TYR A 664 -38.33 -14.73 -16.90
C TYR A 664 -38.76 -15.90 -16.01
N GLU A 665 -39.68 -16.76 -16.47
CA GLU A 665 -40.14 -17.94 -15.73
C GLU A 665 -38.97 -18.87 -15.40
N TRP A 666 -38.07 -19.10 -16.36
CA TRP A 666 -36.85 -19.86 -16.11
C TRP A 666 -35.95 -19.20 -15.04
N LEU A 667 -35.73 -17.88 -15.10
CA LEU A 667 -34.80 -17.16 -14.21
C LEU A 667 -35.18 -17.26 -12.72
N TYR A 668 -36.48 -17.32 -12.40
CA TYR A 668 -36.97 -17.50 -11.03
C TYR A 668 -37.32 -18.97 -10.70
N GLY A 669 -37.39 -19.85 -11.69
CA GLY A 669 -37.48 -21.31 -11.58
C GLY A 669 -36.11 -21.99 -11.64
N ASP A 670 -35.92 -22.93 -12.57
CA ASP A 670 -34.70 -23.74 -12.73
C ASP A 670 -33.41 -22.91 -12.84
N GLY A 671 -33.50 -21.70 -13.40
CA GLY A 671 -32.42 -20.74 -13.57
C GLY A 671 -32.05 -19.93 -12.32
N GLN A 672 -32.69 -20.17 -11.17
CA GLN A 672 -32.43 -19.40 -9.96
C GLN A 672 -30.96 -19.51 -9.51
N LYS A 673 -30.31 -20.67 -9.70
CA LYS A 673 -28.88 -20.90 -9.48
C LYS A 673 -28.28 -21.80 -10.56
N THR A 674 -27.71 -21.21 -11.60
CA THR A 674 -26.92 -21.91 -12.65
C THR A 674 -25.58 -21.21 -12.90
N THR A 675 -24.82 -21.71 -13.87
CA THR A 675 -23.49 -21.21 -14.24
C THR A 675 -23.53 -19.85 -14.96
N LYS A 676 -22.45 -19.06 -14.83
CA LYS A 676 -22.16 -17.88 -15.67
C LYS A 676 -22.42 -18.10 -17.16
N ARG A 677 -22.10 -19.29 -17.67
CA ARG A 677 -22.27 -19.64 -19.07
C ARG A 677 -23.75 -19.66 -19.47
N GLU A 678 -24.61 -20.36 -18.74
CA GLU A 678 -26.01 -20.46 -19.12
C GLU A 678 -26.73 -19.09 -19.08
N TYR A 679 -26.43 -18.25 -18.08
CA TYR A 679 -26.92 -16.86 -18.07
C TYR A 679 -26.43 -16.05 -19.28
N SER A 680 -25.19 -16.29 -19.74
CA SER A 680 -24.62 -15.63 -20.92
C SER A 680 -25.27 -16.13 -22.21
N ASP A 681 -25.33 -17.46 -22.42
CA ASP A 681 -25.93 -18.09 -23.60
C ASP A 681 -27.41 -17.67 -23.77
N ARG A 682 -28.15 -17.46 -22.67
CA ARG A 682 -29.55 -16.95 -22.66
C ARG A 682 -29.66 -15.45 -22.90
N TYR A 683 -28.75 -14.65 -22.32
CA TYR A 683 -28.66 -13.21 -22.61
C TYR A 683 -28.36 -12.98 -24.10
N ASP A 684 -27.39 -13.71 -24.65
CA ASP A 684 -26.98 -13.61 -26.05
C ASP A 684 -28.12 -14.03 -27.01
N LYS A 685 -28.96 -15.00 -26.62
CA LYS A 685 -30.21 -15.34 -27.35
C LYS A 685 -31.17 -14.15 -27.43
N LEU A 686 -31.39 -13.43 -26.33
CA LEU A 686 -32.25 -12.24 -26.30
C LEU A 686 -31.61 -11.03 -27.03
N VAL A 687 -30.28 -10.92 -27.04
CA VAL A 687 -29.54 -9.93 -27.85
C VAL A 687 -29.68 -10.22 -29.34
N GLN A 688 -29.56 -11.48 -29.77
CA GLN A 688 -29.75 -11.89 -31.16
C GLN A 688 -31.19 -11.63 -31.64
N LEU A 689 -32.20 -11.87 -30.79
CA LEU A 689 -33.61 -11.64 -31.14
C LEU A 689 -33.98 -10.15 -31.23
N CYS A 690 -33.50 -9.33 -30.28
CA CYS A 690 -33.97 -7.94 -30.14
C CYS A 690 -33.00 -6.89 -30.72
N GLY A 691 -31.70 -7.18 -30.81
CA GLY A 691 -30.67 -6.27 -31.35
C GLY A 691 -30.91 -5.74 -32.77
N PRO A 692 -31.48 -6.53 -33.72
CA PRO A 692 -31.85 -6.04 -35.04
C PRO A 692 -32.87 -4.89 -34.99
N ILE A 693 -33.80 -4.88 -34.03
CA ILE A 693 -34.80 -3.81 -33.88
C ILE A 693 -34.14 -2.50 -33.45
N VAL A 694 -33.14 -2.56 -32.56
CA VAL A 694 -32.34 -1.38 -32.18
C VAL A 694 -31.62 -0.82 -33.40
N THR A 695 -31.00 -1.70 -34.19
CA THR A 695 -30.27 -1.32 -35.42
C THR A 695 -31.18 -0.60 -36.41
N ILE A 696 -32.39 -1.12 -36.63
CA ILE A 696 -33.40 -0.49 -37.51
C ILE A 696 -33.86 0.85 -36.93
N ALA A 697 -34.17 0.91 -35.63
CA ALA A 697 -34.62 2.14 -34.97
C ALA A 697 -33.56 3.25 -35.01
N ASP A 698 -32.29 2.92 -34.84
CA ASP A 698 -31.19 3.88 -34.95
C ASP A 698 -30.87 4.25 -36.41
N GLU A 699 -31.06 3.38 -37.41
CA GLU A 699 -30.99 3.78 -38.83
C GLU A 699 -32.04 4.84 -39.17
N PHE A 700 -33.31 4.60 -38.80
CA PHE A 700 -34.41 5.55 -39.04
C PHE A 700 -34.25 6.89 -38.30
N ARG A 701 -33.38 6.96 -37.29
CA ARG A 701 -33.10 8.17 -36.50
C ARG A 701 -31.83 8.89 -36.97
N LEU A 702 -30.72 8.16 -37.11
CA LEU A 702 -29.40 8.70 -37.45
C LEU A 702 -29.27 9.10 -38.92
N VAL A 703 -29.99 8.47 -39.85
CA VAL A 703 -29.93 8.83 -41.28
C VAL A 703 -30.44 10.26 -41.52
N PRO A 704 -31.62 10.68 -41.00
CA PRO A 704 -32.03 12.09 -41.00
C PRO A 704 -31.03 13.04 -40.35
N GLU A 705 -30.54 12.72 -39.15
CA GLU A 705 -29.57 13.55 -38.42
C GLU A 705 -28.28 13.78 -39.25
N THR A 706 -27.75 12.70 -39.85
CA THR A 706 -26.54 12.75 -40.71
C THR A 706 -26.80 13.54 -42.00
N ILE A 707 -27.97 13.35 -42.63
CA ILE A 707 -28.33 14.10 -43.84
C ILE A 707 -28.49 15.59 -43.54
N GLN A 708 -29.11 15.96 -42.41
CA GLN A 708 -29.25 17.37 -42.01
C GLN A 708 -27.89 18.03 -41.77
N GLN A 709 -26.96 17.35 -41.10
CA GLN A 709 -25.58 17.85 -40.93
C GLN A 709 -24.85 18.03 -42.26
N ALA A 710 -24.95 17.03 -43.16
CA ALA A 710 -24.35 17.10 -44.50
C ALA A 710 -24.96 18.24 -45.35
N LEU A 711 -26.29 18.42 -45.30
CA LEU A 711 -27.00 19.52 -45.96
C LEU A 711 -26.59 20.88 -45.38
N GLN A 712 -26.47 21.03 -44.06
CA GLN A 712 -26.00 22.26 -43.44
C GLN A 712 -24.59 22.64 -43.94
N TYR A 713 -23.70 21.66 -44.11
CA TYR A 713 -22.36 21.89 -44.67
C TYR A 713 -22.37 22.31 -46.15
N THR A 714 -23.40 21.95 -46.95
CA THR A 714 -23.50 22.43 -48.34
C THR A 714 -23.65 23.95 -48.44
N SER A 715 -24.19 24.61 -47.40
CA SER A 715 -24.34 26.08 -47.35
C SER A 715 -23.02 26.81 -47.56
N ASN A 716 -21.88 26.22 -47.14
CA ASN A 716 -20.55 26.78 -47.35
C ASN A 716 -20.18 26.84 -48.84
N TYR A 717 -20.58 25.82 -49.61
CA TYR A 717 -20.38 25.78 -51.06
C TYR A 717 -21.34 26.71 -51.80
N GLU A 718 -22.56 26.91 -51.30
CA GLU A 718 -23.51 27.88 -51.87
C GLU A 718 -23.08 29.34 -51.62
N ALA A 719 -22.54 29.62 -50.43
CA ALA A 719 -21.87 30.88 -50.12
C ALA A 719 -20.66 31.09 -51.05
N PHE A 720 -19.82 30.08 -51.28
CA PHE A 720 -18.73 30.15 -52.26
C PHE A 720 -19.22 30.46 -53.68
N VAL A 721 -20.25 29.75 -54.18
CA VAL A 721 -20.81 29.94 -55.53
C VAL A 721 -21.24 31.40 -55.73
N THR A 722 -21.90 31.97 -54.72
CA THR A 722 -22.42 33.34 -54.73
C THR A 722 -21.42 34.42 -54.27
N SER A 723 -20.25 34.03 -53.74
CA SER A 723 -19.27 34.94 -53.14
C SER A 723 -18.58 35.85 -54.18
N GLN A 724 -18.63 37.16 -53.92
CA GLN A 724 -17.92 38.19 -54.68
C GLN A 724 -16.52 38.51 -54.08
N GLU A 725 -16.03 37.70 -53.14
CA GLU A 725 -14.75 37.97 -52.47
C GLU A 725 -13.56 37.88 -53.42
N GLN A 726 -12.61 38.80 -53.27
CA GLN A 726 -11.40 38.87 -54.09
C GLN A 726 -10.54 37.59 -54.04
N GLN A 727 -10.71 36.72 -53.04
CA GLN A 727 -10.00 35.44 -52.96
C GLN A 727 -10.42 34.45 -54.05
N TYR A 728 -11.65 34.55 -54.58
CA TYR A 728 -12.21 33.65 -55.59
C TYR A 728 -12.39 34.29 -56.98
N ALA A 729 -11.77 35.46 -57.21
CA ALA A 729 -11.94 36.24 -58.44
C ALA A 729 -11.32 35.61 -59.71
N HIS A 730 -10.46 34.59 -59.53
CA HIS A 730 -9.82 33.82 -60.60
C HIS A 730 -10.58 32.53 -60.98
N ILE A 731 -11.67 32.22 -60.26
CA ILE A 731 -12.49 31.03 -60.51
C ILE A 731 -13.65 31.44 -61.42
N THR A 732 -13.72 30.81 -62.59
CA THR A 732 -14.65 31.18 -63.66
C THR A 732 -16.12 30.95 -63.28
N PRO A 733 -17.07 31.67 -63.92
CA PRO A 733 -18.50 31.39 -63.77
C PRO A 733 -18.85 29.93 -64.06
N GLU A 734 -18.20 29.32 -65.05
CA GLU A 734 -18.36 27.92 -65.45
C GLU A 734 -17.91 26.96 -64.34
N GLU A 735 -16.75 27.22 -63.72
CA GLU A 735 -16.25 26.42 -62.58
C GLU A 735 -17.15 26.56 -61.34
N ARG A 736 -17.66 27.77 -61.06
CA ARG A 736 -18.66 27.98 -60.01
C ARG A 736 -19.96 27.24 -60.31
N GLN A 737 -20.36 27.16 -61.58
CA GLN A 737 -21.53 26.40 -62.00
C GLN A 737 -21.33 24.88 -61.82
N VAL A 738 -20.10 24.34 -61.93
CA VAL A 738 -19.82 22.93 -61.58
C VAL A 738 -20.11 22.68 -60.10
N VAL A 739 -19.62 23.53 -59.20
CA VAL A 739 -19.90 23.40 -57.75
C VAL A 739 -21.39 23.57 -57.47
N ALA A 740 -22.06 24.53 -58.10
CA ALA A 740 -23.51 24.72 -57.99
C ALA A 740 -24.30 23.48 -58.47
N ASN A 741 -23.85 22.82 -59.54
CA ASN A 741 -24.48 21.61 -60.07
C ASN A 741 -24.31 20.43 -59.10
N GLU A 742 -23.10 20.17 -58.58
CA GLU A 742 -22.88 19.08 -57.62
C GLU A 742 -23.58 19.32 -56.27
N VAL A 743 -23.69 20.58 -55.79
CA VAL A 743 -24.55 20.91 -54.65
C VAL A 743 -26.01 20.53 -54.93
N ASN A 744 -26.54 20.91 -56.10
CA ASN A 744 -27.92 20.58 -56.46
C ASN A 744 -28.14 19.07 -56.61
N ILE A 745 -27.18 18.33 -57.19
CA ILE A 745 -27.22 16.87 -57.31
C ILE A 745 -27.22 16.21 -55.92
N PHE A 746 -26.33 16.64 -55.02
CA PHE A 746 -26.25 16.09 -53.67
C PHE A 746 -27.50 16.43 -52.84
N LYS A 747 -27.99 17.67 -52.90
CA LYS A 747 -29.26 18.07 -52.27
C LYS A 747 -30.45 17.27 -52.80
N LEU A 748 -30.54 17.06 -54.12
CA LEU A 748 -31.59 16.23 -54.73
C LEU A 748 -31.51 14.78 -54.24
N TRP A 749 -30.32 14.19 -54.16
CA TRP A 749 -30.12 12.85 -53.61
C TRP A 749 -30.52 12.76 -52.13
N CYS A 750 -30.08 13.71 -51.29
CA CYS A 750 -30.49 13.79 -49.89
C CYS A 750 -32.01 13.88 -49.74
N ASN A 751 -32.68 14.71 -50.54
CA ASN A 751 -34.13 14.83 -50.53
C ASN A 751 -34.83 13.54 -51.00
N GLN A 752 -34.29 12.83 -51.99
CA GLN A 752 -34.79 11.52 -52.41
C GLN A 752 -34.65 10.46 -51.30
N VAL A 753 -33.55 10.46 -50.55
CA VAL A 753 -33.35 9.53 -49.41
C VAL A 753 -34.29 9.86 -48.26
N LEU A 754 -34.50 11.14 -47.94
CA LEU A 754 -35.46 11.56 -46.91
C LEU A 754 -36.91 11.24 -47.30
N ASP A 755 -37.29 11.48 -48.56
CA ASP A 755 -38.61 11.12 -49.09
C ASP A 755 -38.84 9.59 -49.04
N ALA A 756 -37.86 8.80 -49.49
CA ALA A 756 -37.89 7.34 -49.42
C ALA A 756 -37.98 6.84 -47.97
N LEU A 757 -37.21 7.42 -47.03
CA LEU A 757 -37.26 7.08 -45.61
C LEU A 757 -38.63 7.41 -45.00
N SER A 758 -39.24 8.55 -45.36
CA SER A 758 -40.56 8.94 -44.85
C SER A 758 -41.68 7.96 -45.23
N LYS A 759 -41.47 7.18 -46.30
CA LYS A 759 -42.40 6.17 -46.84
C LYS A 759 -42.00 4.72 -46.54
N ALA A 760 -40.83 4.50 -45.94
CA ALA A 760 -40.31 3.17 -45.69
C ALA A 760 -40.95 2.50 -44.47
N ASP A 761 -41.07 1.17 -44.51
CA ASP A 761 -41.50 0.37 -43.36
C ASP A 761 -40.44 0.45 -42.25
N LYS A 762 -40.80 1.11 -41.14
CA LYS A 762 -39.96 1.31 -39.96
C LYS A 762 -39.55 0.02 -39.25
N THR A 763 -40.13 -1.12 -39.62
CA THR A 763 -39.87 -2.45 -39.04
C THR A 763 -38.88 -3.28 -39.87
N VAL A 764 -38.38 -2.75 -40.99
CA VAL A 764 -37.41 -3.39 -41.89
C VAL A 764 -36.16 -2.51 -41.99
N LYS A 765 -34.99 -3.12 -42.20
CA LYS A 765 -33.73 -2.39 -42.42
C LYS A 765 -33.86 -1.40 -43.59
N PHE A 766 -33.42 -0.16 -43.41
CA PHE A 766 -33.51 0.84 -44.48
C PHE A 766 -32.44 0.62 -45.55
N THR A 767 -32.72 1.05 -46.78
CA THR A 767 -31.85 0.80 -47.95
C THR A 767 -30.59 1.66 -48.00
N THR A 768 -30.57 2.78 -47.26
CA THR A 768 -29.43 3.71 -47.19
C THR A 768 -28.96 3.87 -45.74
N SER A 769 -27.81 3.31 -45.41
CA SER A 769 -27.21 3.44 -44.08
C SER A 769 -26.48 4.78 -43.89
N VAL A 770 -26.19 5.13 -42.64
CA VAL A 770 -25.34 6.29 -42.27
C VAL A 770 -24.00 6.27 -43.00
N GLN A 771 -23.38 5.09 -43.17
CA GLN A 771 -22.13 4.93 -43.90
C GLN A 771 -22.26 5.28 -45.39
N GLN A 772 -23.40 4.99 -46.01
CA GLN A 772 -23.67 5.35 -47.41
C GLN A 772 -23.94 6.86 -47.57
N VAL A 773 -24.59 7.50 -46.59
CA VAL A 773 -24.71 8.98 -46.53
C VAL A 773 -23.33 9.63 -46.42
N GLN A 774 -22.48 9.15 -45.51
CA GLN A 774 -21.11 9.65 -45.33
C GLN A 774 -20.25 9.46 -46.59
N ALA A 775 -20.34 8.30 -47.24
CA ALA A 775 -19.65 8.04 -48.51
C ALA A 775 -20.12 8.98 -49.62
N LYS A 776 -21.42 9.23 -49.76
CA LYS A 776 -21.96 10.18 -50.76
C LYS A 776 -21.61 11.64 -50.45
N PHE A 777 -21.54 12.01 -49.19
CA PHE A 777 -21.09 13.34 -48.77
C PHE A 777 -19.60 13.56 -49.05
N ASN A 778 -18.77 12.54 -48.88
CA ASN A 778 -17.36 12.58 -49.29
C ASN A 778 -17.23 12.69 -50.81
N GLU A 779 -17.96 11.87 -51.60
CA GLU A 779 -17.96 11.98 -53.08
C GLU A 779 -18.36 13.40 -53.56
N PHE A 780 -19.34 14.03 -52.90
CA PHE A 780 -19.72 15.42 -53.15
C PHE A 780 -18.56 16.40 -52.85
N LYS A 781 -17.89 16.26 -51.69
CA LYS A 781 -16.74 17.08 -51.32
C LYS A 781 -15.57 16.91 -52.29
N ASP A 782 -15.24 15.67 -52.66
CA ASP A 782 -14.09 15.35 -53.52
C ASP A 782 -14.20 16.00 -54.92
N LYS A 783 -15.43 16.23 -55.41
CA LYS A 783 -15.68 16.98 -56.66
C LYS A 783 -15.65 18.49 -56.47
N CYS A 784 -16.11 19.01 -55.33
CA CYS A 784 -16.22 20.46 -55.10
C CYS A 784 -14.92 21.09 -54.60
N GLN A 785 -14.17 20.40 -53.73
CA GLN A 785 -12.95 20.92 -53.10
C GLN A 785 -11.84 21.31 -54.11
N PRO A 786 -11.57 20.56 -55.21
CA PRO A 786 -10.58 20.96 -56.21
C PRO A 786 -10.87 22.31 -56.88
N VAL A 787 -12.16 22.69 -56.98
CA VAL A 787 -12.57 24.00 -57.53
C VAL A 787 -12.49 25.08 -56.45
N VAL A 788 -13.03 24.84 -55.25
CA VAL A 788 -13.01 25.81 -54.15
C VAL A 788 -11.59 26.17 -53.69
N LEU A 789 -10.69 25.19 -53.70
CA LEU A 789 -9.30 25.32 -53.28
C LEU A 789 -8.33 25.60 -54.45
N LYS A 790 -8.85 25.88 -55.66
CA LYS A 790 -8.04 26.20 -56.83
C LYS A 790 -7.17 27.44 -56.53
N PRO A 791 -5.82 27.35 -56.60
CA PRO A 791 -4.96 28.49 -56.31
C PRO A 791 -5.09 29.58 -57.40
N LYS A 792 -4.71 30.82 -57.04
CA LYS A 792 -4.63 31.93 -57.98
C LYS A 792 -3.50 31.68 -59.00
N PRO A 793 -3.71 31.97 -60.30
CA PRO A 793 -2.63 31.96 -61.27
C PRO A 793 -1.53 32.95 -60.87
N GLU A 794 -0.26 32.56 -61.05
CA GLU A 794 0.86 33.48 -60.93
C GLU A 794 0.85 34.49 -62.10
N PRO A 795 1.26 35.74 -61.88
CA PRO A 795 1.33 36.74 -62.95
C PRO A 795 2.37 36.33 -64.01
N PRO A 796 2.10 36.58 -65.31
CA PRO A 796 2.95 36.11 -66.40
C PRO A 796 4.34 36.76 -66.36
N GLN A 797 5.37 35.94 -66.55
CA GLN A 797 6.74 36.40 -66.74
C GLN A 797 6.96 36.85 -68.20
N GLU A 798 7.66 37.96 -68.41
CA GLU A 798 7.98 38.47 -69.75
C GLU A 798 9.08 37.65 -70.44
N ASP A 799 8.95 37.48 -71.76
CA ASP A 799 9.93 36.79 -72.60
C ASP A 799 11.34 37.40 -72.50
N LYS A 800 12.33 36.56 -72.16
CA LYS A 800 13.74 36.80 -72.49
C LYS A 800 14.31 35.64 -73.29
N LYS A 801 14.83 35.97 -74.48
CA LYS A 801 15.36 35.00 -75.44
C LYS A 801 16.74 34.47 -75.03
N VAL A 802 16.82 33.14 -74.98
CA VAL A 802 17.90 32.28 -75.51
C VAL A 802 19.33 32.57 -75.01
N GLU A 803 19.91 31.65 -74.23
CA GLU A 803 20.95 30.72 -74.71
C GLU A 803 21.12 29.51 -73.76
N GLU A 804 21.43 28.34 -74.33
CA GLU A 804 21.86 27.08 -73.68
C GLU A 804 23.42 27.06 -73.56
N PRO A 805 24.12 26.15 -72.83
CA PRO A 805 23.76 24.74 -72.60
C PRO A 805 24.18 24.02 -71.27
N GLN A 806 23.31 23.10 -70.83
CA GLN A 806 23.65 21.83 -70.13
C GLN A 806 24.48 21.92 -68.80
N PRO A 807 25.11 20.84 -68.25
CA PRO A 807 24.48 20.17 -67.10
C PRO A 807 25.42 19.84 -65.90
N GLN A 808 24.87 19.38 -64.75
CA GLN A 808 25.20 18.06 -64.15
C GLN A 808 24.59 17.79 -62.74
N GLN A 809 24.29 16.50 -62.53
CA GLN A 809 24.38 15.69 -61.29
C GLN A 809 23.50 15.98 -60.04
N GLN A 810 22.60 15.02 -59.81
CA GLN A 810 22.23 14.31 -58.57
C GLN A 810 23.30 14.26 -57.44
N PRO A 811 22.96 13.76 -56.22
CA PRO A 811 21.69 13.84 -55.44
C PRO A 811 21.95 14.10 -53.94
N GLN A 812 20.89 14.22 -53.10
CA GLN A 812 20.77 13.47 -51.82
C GLN A 812 19.44 13.71 -51.07
N GLN A 813 19.23 12.96 -49.99
CA GLN A 813 18.07 12.94 -49.10
C GLN A 813 18.23 13.93 -47.93
N ASN A 814 17.14 14.42 -47.32
CA ASN A 814 16.77 14.00 -45.95
C ASN A 814 15.48 14.64 -45.39
N GLU A 815 14.77 13.79 -44.63
CA GLU A 815 14.07 13.96 -43.35
C GLU A 815 13.37 15.27 -42.89
N ALA A 816 12.37 15.04 -42.02
CA ALA A 816 11.83 15.93 -40.97
C ALA A 816 10.96 17.13 -41.45
N ASN A 817 9.97 17.62 -40.70
CA ASN A 817 9.50 17.25 -39.36
C ASN A 817 7.98 17.53 -39.25
N ASN A 818 7.26 16.90 -38.31
CA ASN A 818 5.81 17.11 -38.11
C ASN A 818 5.50 17.49 -36.66
N ASN A 819 4.82 18.62 -36.39
CA ASN A 819 4.34 18.92 -35.04
C ASN A 819 3.13 19.88 -34.97
N ASN A 820 1.99 19.30 -34.56
CA ASN A 820 0.77 19.85 -33.95
C ASN A 820 0.67 21.36 -33.59
N LYS A 821 -0.46 21.97 -33.97
CA LYS A 821 -1.67 22.23 -33.14
C LYS A 821 -2.80 22.74 -34.05
N MET A 822 -4.10 22.39 -33.95
CA MET A 822 -4.99 21.86 -32.90
C MET A 822 -5.65 22.92 -31.98
N GLU A 823 -6.84 23.38 -32.42
CA GLU A 823 -8.01 23.92 -31.69
C GLU A 823 -9.20 23.73 -32.68
N THR A 824 -10.04 22.69 -32.59
CA THR A 824 -11.22 22.47 -31.70
C THR A 824 -12.43 23.36 -31.99
N GLU A 825 -13.43 22.80 -32.67
CA GLU A 825 -14.71 22.39 -32.02
C GLU A 825 -14.99 20.92 -32.36
#